data_AF-A0A820Y5W2-F1
#
_entry.id   AF-A0A820Y5W2-F1
#
_cell.length_a   1.000
_cell.length_b   1.000
_cell.length_c   1.000
_cell.angle_alpha   90.00
_cell.angle_beta   90.00
_cell.angle_gamma   90.00
#
_symmetry.space_group_name_H-M   'P 1'
#
loop_
_entity.id
_entity.type
_entity.pdbx_description
1 polymer ?
#
loop_
_entity_poly.entity_id
_entity_poly.type
_entity_poly.pdbx_seq_one_letter_code
_entity_poly.pdbx_strand_id
1 'polypeptide(L)'
;MMYLNKIYSSPTDTISGKPSSTNTCDIELQHFQPRRRQTINQYHDNDNDKDQHYPSFNHSIPEKKEEFYSSKPDRLSSINNNVEISRNISTILSPDPILITSLPVVVEEKIIDLFISVYTRFRLLILLTGLISLLAITSQIIFQSILLANKPYGHTLDNCTKTTEILRYFGLERLDNSNAIRVLRLIFPDIVIFAISTICFFVIRRTLIVLRRRQSEIQSSITSNTINLSPSIDSSTSTTHKRISWPRLLSIVRRIRLFIQFIIVGFAAFVYPSIINSIYFIFFLIIAFVWSLSIKFGKKFAFVRASLVIYTGMHLLTLYLYQFTFFQEALPPLSLWSNITGLTAIVTNNCTSSEPYVATNLTWNDYVNPCAILLLYFYFAFETNRAFFQRKVRSNTTTIQSLEQQSLVVTVERPDILEQNSRSLQRRWSFEQSGDQTWQGRIIFVILSLLRVLERQSYLLSLIAMLAWSITYHSLLTLIFLLWACLLWVLPNSRKWCLRMSPFFTIYGGILLILQYITGFTISFDQFKFGYDRRTMEQIGIQTNDYYPAFVPLLVKSLYMMIFCLTFRQYINERRSLNIPSTEGHRVSISANSYAGRLGRWFISFLTKYWIFVSCGMILLVSIRGNVVIYRIIYMIFYLFFILSFQISFGFWRKTASTFHLTIIIYSMIILIGLYIYQFELVNEFLSAKLSKELLASIGLEVVPSEVLAVRLLTPSAFLIVNIMQLYYFHAEWMKLITMPREFGLM
;
A
#
# COMPACT_ATOMS: atom_id res chain seq x y z
N MET A 1 44.77 -34.40 -53.65
CA MET A 1 45.07 -35.27 -54.81
C MET A 1 43.75 -35.82 -55.32
N MET A 2 43.36 -35.50 -56.57
CA MET A 2 42.24 -36.08 -57.35
C MET A 2 40.83 -36.14 -56.69
N TYR A 3 39.73 -36.40 -57.40
CA TYR A 3 39.14 -35.95 -58.68
C TYR A 3 37.91 -36.86 -58.92
N LEU A 4 36.87 -36.35 -59.58
CA LEU A 4 35.81 -37.12 -60.28
C LEU A 4 34.79 -37.92 -59.43
N ASN A 5 33.67 -38.41 -60.00
CA ASN A 5 32.62 -37.76 -60.83
C ASN A 5 31.43 -38.74 -61.07
N LYS A 6 30.38 -38.26 -61.75
CA LYS A 6 29.23 -39.00 -62.35
C LYS A 6 28.22 -39.60 -61.34
N ILE A 7 26.89 -39.43 -61.46
CA ILE A 7 25.93 -39.17 -62.57
C ILE A 7 25.47 -40.46 -63.28
N TYR A 8 24.19 -40.48 -63.69
CA TYR A 8 23.36 -41.54 -64.29
C TYR A 8 22.67 -42.51 -63.29
N SER A 9 21.46 -43.02 -63.52
CA SER A 9 20.12 -42.41 -63.76
C SER A 9 19.12 -43.47 -64.29
N SER A 10 17.88 -43.52 -63.75
CA SER A 10 16.61 -43.88 -64.45
C SER A 10 16.47 -45.20 -65.28
N PRO A 11 15.24 -45.63 -65.65
CA PRO A 11 13.92 -45.49 -65.03
C PRO A 11 13.15 -46.85 -65.01
N THR A 12 11.80 -46.80 -64.99
CA THR A 12 10.81 -47.88 -65.22
C THR A 12 10.62 -48.94 -64.12
N ASP A 13 9.42 -49.39 -63.73
CA ASP A 13 8.03 -48.84 -63.72
C ASP A 13 7.16 -49.81 -62.83
N THR A 14 5.82 -49.88 -62.70
CA THR A 14 4.63 -49.22 -63.32
C THR A 14 3.43 -49.29 -62.33
N ILE A 15 2.39 -48.45 -62.52
CA ILE A 15 0.96 -48.68 -62.16
C ILE A 15 0.60 -48.84 -60.65
N SER A 16 -0.46 -48.24 -60.08
CA SER A 16 -1.32 -47.09 -60.43
C SER A 16 -2.05 -46.57 -59.17
N GLY A 17 -2.61 -45.34 -59.21
CA GLY A 17 -3.46 -44.79 -58.13
C GLY A 17 -3.34 -43.27 -57.93
N LYS A 18 -4.38 -42.51 -58.32
CA LYS A 18 -4.53 -41.05 -58.13
C LYS A 18 -5.78 -40.76 -57.24
N PRO A 19 -6.02 -39.52 -56.74
CA PRO A 19 -5.20 -38.30 -56.83
C PRO A 19 -4.90 -37.55 -55.50
N SER A 20 -3.83 -36.72 -55.57
CA SER A 20 -3.55 -35.40 -54.94
C SER A 20 -4.68 -34.66 -54.19
N SER A 21 -4.40 -33.80 -53.18
CA SER A 21 -3.43 -32.67 -53.16
C SER A 21 -2.75 -32.43 -51.80
N THR A 22 -1.41 -32.54 -51.66
CA THR A 22 -0.31 -31.56 -51.91
C THR A 22 -0.09 -30.45 -50.86
N ASN A 23 1.15 -30.38 -50.34
CA ASN A 23 1.68 -29.38 -49.38
C ASN A 23 2.86 -28.60 -50.00
N THR A 24 3.19 -27.41 -49.46
CA THR A 24 4.53 -26.74 -49.46
C THR A 24 5.12 -26.30 -50.84
N CYS A 25 6.14 -25.43 -50.97
CA CYS A 25 7.03 -24.72 -50.01
C CYS A 25 7.55 -23.34 -50.52
N ASP A 26 8.63 -22.84 -49.90
CA ASP A 26 9.60 -21.77 -50.29
C ASP A 26 9.16 -20.28 -50.09
N ILE A 27 9.93 -19.31 -49.56
CA ILE A 27 11.38 -18.95 -49.51
C ILE A 27 11.81 -18.22 -50.82
N GLU A 28 12.40 -17.00 -50.87
CA GLU A 28 13.31 -16.28 -49.94
C GLU A 28 13.06 -14.72 -49.83
N LEU A 29 14.01 -13.97 -49.24
CA LEU A 29 14.05 -12.51 -48.94
C LEU A 29 13.93 -11.59 -50.21
N GLN A 30 13.62 -10.27 -50.17
CA GLN A 30 14.20 -9.18 -49.34
C GLN A 30 13.47 -7.80 -49.49
N HIS A 31 13.89 -6.78 -48.70
CA HIS A 31 13.77 -5.30 -48.91
C HIS A 31 12.51 -4.45 -48.51
N PHE A 32 12.76 -3.56 -47.53
CA PHE A 32 12.43 -2.10 -47.41
C PHE A 32 10.99 -1.49 -47.36
N GLN A 33 10.63 -1.12 -46.12
CA GLN A 33 9.90 0.10 -45.64
C GLN A 33 8.41 0.38 -45.94
N PRO A 34 7.71 1.17 -45.07
CA PRO A 34 6.24 1.30 -45.08
C PRO A 34 5.71 2.59 -45.73
N ARG A 35 4.59 2.49 -46.47
CA ARG A 35 3.81 3.66 -46.94
C ARG A 35 2.91 4.25 -45.85
N ARG A 36 2.59 5.55 -46.00
CA ARG A 36 1.95 6.40 -44.99
C ARG A 36 0.79 7.19 -45.60
N ARG A 37 -0.38 7.15 -44.96
CA ARG A 37 -1.62 7.92 -45.26
C ARG A 37 -2.26 7.72 -46.65
N GLN A 38 -3.58 7.62 -46.66
CA GLN A 38 -4.39 8.72 -47.22
C GLN A 38 -5.77 8.77 -46.55
N THR A 39 -6.39 9.95 -46.60
CA THR A 39 -7.69 10.30 -46.05
C THR A 39 -8.68 10.48 -47.19
N ILE A 40 -9.94 10.11 -47.00
CA ILE A 40 -11.05 10.51 -47.88
C ILE A 40 -12.16 11.10 -47.02
N ASN A 41 -12.54 12.34 -47.33
CA ASN A 41 -13.83 12.92 -46.94
C ASN A 41 -14.79 12.76 -48.12
N GLN A 42 -16.08 12.57 -47.85
CA GLN A 42 -17.15 12.82 -48.82
C GLN A 42 -18.37 13.38 -48.09
N TYR A 43 -19.20 14.13 -48.81
CA TYR A 43 -20.20 15.05 -48.28
C TYR A 43 -21.33 15.15 -49.30
N HIS A 44 -22.60 15.01 -48.90
CA HIS A 44 -23.81 15.58 -49.54
C HIS A 44 -25.08 15.18 -48.77
N ASP A 45 -25.71 16.19 -48.16
CA ASP A 45 -27.12 16.64 -48.29
C ASP A 45 -28.33 15.67 -48.29
N ASN A 46 -29.36 16.12 -47.55
CA ASN A 46 -30.82 15.97 -47.77
C ASN A 46 -31.47 14.58 -47.63
N ASP A 47 -32.77 14.44 -47.26
CA ASP A 47 -33.86 15.41 -47.00
C ASP A 47 -34.82 14.86 -45.89
N ASN A 48 -35.60 15.74 -45.23
CA ASN A 48 -36.93 15.64 -44.54
C ASN A 48 -37.47 14.28 -43.95
N ASP A 49 -38.43 14.21 -43.01
CA ASP A 49 -39.53 15.12 -42.63
C ASP A 49 -40.20 14.71 -41.27
N LYS A 50 -41.04 15.59 -40.69
CA LYS A 50 -42.15 15.33 -39.69
C LYS A 50 -41.82 14.83 -38.25
N ASP A 51 -42.55 15.20 -37.17
CA ASP A 51 -43.47 16.34 -36.92
C ASP A 51 -43.84 16.54 -35.41
N GLN A 52 -44.62 17.61 -35.12
CA GLN A 52 -45.50 17.87 -33.94
C GLN A 52 -45.03 18.67 -32.68
N HIS A 53 -45.40 19.96 -32.70
CA HIS A 53 -46.12 20.76 -31.66
C HIS A 53 -45.47 21.27 -30.33
N TYR A 54 -44.94 22.51 -30.39
CA TYR A 54 -45.56 23.79 -29.90
C TYR A 54 -46.10 23.95 -28.45
N PRO A 55 -46.15 25.18 -27.85
CA PRO A 55 -45.49 26.45 -28.21
C PRO A 55 -44.87 27.27 -27.05
N SER A 56 -44.22 28.39 -27.43
CA SER A 56 -43.65 29.46 -26.59
C SER A 56 -44.59 30.64 -26.33
N PHE A 57 -44.22 31.54 -25.40
CA PHE A 57 -44.60 32.97 -25.42
C PHE A 57 -43.37 33.88 -25.24
N ASN A 58 -43.45 35.15 -25.67
CA ASN A 58 -42.28 36.00 -25.96
C ASN A 58 -42.54 37.51 -25.72
N HIS A 59 -41.50 38.36 -25.90
CA HIS A 59 -41.44 39.83 -25.76
C HIS A 59 -41.35 40.37 -24.30
N SER A 60 -40.82 41.58 -24.03
CA SER A 60 -40.50 42.73 -24.91
C SER A 60 -39.18 43.48 -24.59
N ILE A 61 -38.82 44.41 -25.48
CA ILE A 61 -37.61 45.28 -25.56
C ILE A 61 -38.13 46.74 -25.75
N PRO A 62 -37.53 47.82 -25.19
CA PRO A 62 -36.64 48.68 -26.00
C PRO A 62 -35.51 49.48 -25.28
N GLU A 63 -34.59 49.97 -26.12
CA GLU A 63 -33.47 50.88 -25.84
C GLU A 63 -33.89 52.34 -25.56
N LYS A 64 -32.91 53.18 -25.17
CA LYS A 64 -32.85 54.59 -25.55
C LYS A 64 -31.41 55.03 -25.85
N LYS A 65 -31.25 56.04 -26.72
CA LYS A 65 -29.98 56.47 -27.30
C LYS A 65 -29.51 57.87 -26.83
N GLU A 66 -28.20 58.07 -26.97
CA GLU A 66 -27.46 59.26 -27.45
C GLU A 66 -28.10 60.66 -27.32
N GLU A 67 -27.33 61.61 -26.77
CA GLU A 67 -27.28 62.99 -27.30
C GLU A 67 -25.89 63.62 -27.07
N PHE A 68 -25.59 64.73 -27.76
CA PHE A 68 -24.21 65.13 -28.11
C PHE A 68 -24.08 66.65 -28.18
N TYR A 69 -23.13 67.27 -27.46
CA TYR A 69 -22.75 68.69 -27.70
C TYR A 69 -21.27 68.98 -27.43
N SER A 70 -20.76 70.03 -28.07
CA SER A 70 -19.35 70.39 -28.19
C SER A 70 -19.12 71.87 -27.88
N SER A 71 -17.99 72.21 -27.23
CA SER A 71 -17.44 73.57 -27.23
C SER A 71 -15.91 73.60 -27.07
N LYS A 72 -15.32 74.65 -27.65
CA LYS A 72 -13.92 75.11 -27.70
C LYS A 72 -13.98 76.65 -27.89
N PRO A 73 -12.89 77.46 -27.90
CA PRO A 73 -11.45 77.16 -27.90
C PRO A 73 -10.76 77.75 -26.62
N ASP A 74 -9.53 78.30 -26.51
CA ASP A 74 -8.63 78.97 -27.48
C ASP A 74 -7.19 79.22 -26.95
N ARG A 75 -6.18 79.24 -27.87
CA ARG A 75 -4.79 79.80 -27.78
C ARG A 75 -3.81 79.21 -26.71
N LEU A 76 -2.48 79.13 -26.86
CA LEU A 76 -1.45 79.34 -27.93
C LEU A 76 -0.20 78.46 -27.51
N SER A 77 1.03 78.43 -28.07
CA SER A 77 1.77 79.06 -29.20
C SER A 77 2.98 78.18 -29.65
N SER A 78 3.73 78.66 -30.67
CA SER A 78 5.17 78.45 -30.98
C SER A 78 5.94 77.25 -30.34
N ILE A 79 6.38 76.21 -31.07
CA ILE A 79 7.38 76.17 -32.17
C ILE A 79 8.82 76.49 -31.73
N ASN A 80 9.70 75.48 -31.70
CA ASN A 80 10.70 75.26 -32.76
C ASN A 80 11.27 73.82 -32.76
N ASN A 81 11.97 73.42 -33.83
CA ASN A 81 12.37 72.03 -34.13
C ASN A 81 13.89 71.76 -34.11
N ASN A 82 14.21 70.46 -34.08
CA ASN A 82 15.39 69.76 -34.61
C ASN A 82 16.69 69.59 -33.80
N VAL A 83 16.92 68.30 -33.48
CA VAL A 83 18.17 67.53 -33.65
C VAL A 83 19.36 67.85 -32.74
N GLU A 84 19.54 66.99 -31.73
CA GLU A 84 20.69 66.07 -31.75
C GLU A 84 20.23 64.67 -31.28
N ILE A 85 20.71 63.59 -31.91
CA ILE A 85 20.20 62.22 -31.71
C ILE A 85 21.31 61.30 -31.18
N SER A 86 21.42 61.17 -29.86
CA SER A 86 21.91 59.94 -29.21
C SER A 86 21.47 59.87 -27.75
N ARG A 87 21.35 58.65 -27.20
CA ARG A 87 21.05 58.34 -25.78
C ARG A 87 19.72 58.92 -25.24
N ASN A 88 18.61 58.21 -25.44
CA ASN A 88 17.70 57.75 -24.37
C ASN A 88 16.40 57.15 -24.95
N ILE A 89 16.37 55.82 -25.10
CA ILE A 89 15.12 55.04 -25.15
C ILE A 89 15.28 53.84 -24.22
N SER A 90 15.05 54.10 -22.94
CA SER A 90 14.75 53.08 -21.93
C SER A 90 13.24 52.86 -21.83
N THR A 91 12.82 51.94 -20.96
CA THR A 91 11.49 51.94 -20.30
C THR A 91 10.25 52.02 -21.22
N ILE A 92 9.77 50.85 -21.65
CA ILE A 92 8.41 50.31 -21.39
C ILE A 92 8.36 48.88 -21.99
N LEU A 93 8.68 47.87 -21.17
CA LEU A 93 8.06 46.53 -21.10
C LEU A 93 8.85 45.63 -20.14
N SER A 94 8.37 45.48 -18.92
CA SER A 94 8.81 44.47 -17.97
C SER A 94 7.63 44.10 -17.07
N PRO A 95 7.15 42.84 -17.05
CA PRO A 95 6.06 42.45 -16.17
C PRO A 95 6.54 42.46 -14.71
N ASP A 96 5.77 43.11 -13.82
CA ASP A 96 6.22 43.43 -12.47
C ASP A 96 6.46 42.20 -11.58
N PRO A 97 7.58 42.15 -10.82
CA PRO A 97 7.84 41.07 -9.86
C PRO A 97 7.02 41.21 -8.56
N ILE A 98 6.38 42.36 -8.34
CA ILE A 98 5.82 42.80 -7.04
C ILE A 98 4.57 42.00 -6.63
N LEU A 99 3.78 41.52 -7.58
CA LEU A 99 2.49 40.86 -7.28
C LEU A 99 2.68 39.46 -6.66
N ILE A 100 3.83 38.81 -6.88
CA ILE A 100 4.14 37.48 -6.32
C ILE A 100 4.45 37.58 -4.80
N THR A 101 4.82 38.76 -4.30
CA THR A 101 5.18 38.99 -2.89
C THR A 101 4.02 39.29 -1.94
N SER A 102 2.83 39.68 -2.41
CA SER A 102 1.66 39.94 -1.55
C SER A 102 0.85 38.67 -1.22
N LEU A 103 0.75 37.74 -2.17
CA LEU A 103 0.07 36.45 -2.03
C LEU A 103 0.46 35.63 -0.77
N PRO A 104 1.75 35.52 -0.35
CA PRO A 104 2.09 34.84 0.90
C PRO A 104 1.61 35.57 2.16
N VAL A 105 1.54 36.91 2.17
CA VAL A 105 1.17 37.71 3.36
C VAL A 105 -0.30 37.50 3.74
N VAL A 106 -1.20 37.61 2.76
CA VAL A 106 -2.66 37.37 2.94
C VAL A 106 -2.95 35.89 3.30
N VAL A 107 -2.06 34.97 2.92
CA VAL A 107 -2.14 33.56 3.34
C VAL A 107 -1.62 33.37 4.77
N GLU A 108 -0.58 34.09 5.20
CA GLU A 108 -0.05 34.04 6.57
C GLU A 108 -1.05 34.63 7.58
N GLU A 109 -1.63 35.79 7.29
CA GLU A 109 -2.69 36.44 8.08
C GLU A 109 -3.84 35.46 8.40
N LYS A 110 -4.42 34.86 7.34
CA LYS A 110 -5.54 33.90 7.45
C LYS A 110 -5.16 32.55 8.08
N ILE A 111 -3.86 32.26 8.20
CA ILE A 111 -3.34 31.13 8.98
C ILE A 111 -3.20 31.50 10.46
N ILE A 112 -2.76 32.72 10.78
CA ILE A 112 -2.66 33.23 12.16
C ILE A 112 -4.05 33.34 12.79
N ASP A 113 -5.06 33.86 12.07
CA ASP A 113 -6.47 33.85 12.51
C ASP A 113 -6.97 32.46 12.88
N LEU A 114 -6.65 31.47 12.04
CA LEU A 114 -7.04 30.08 12.27
C LEU A 114 -6.41 29.54 13.56
N PHE A 115 -5.13 29.83 13.80
CA PHE A 115 -4.47 29.46 15.05
C PHE A 115 -5.06 30.18 16.26
N ILE A 116 -5.30 31.50 16.20
CA ILE A 116 -5.89 32.26 17.31
C ILE A 116 -7.29 31.73 17.66
N SER A 117 -8.12 31.45 16.65
CA SER A 117 -9.46 30.85 16.85
C SER A 117 -9.38 29.47 17.52
N VAL A 118 -8.44 28.62 17.08
CA VAL A 118 -8.22 27.27 17.63
C VAL A 118 -7.70 27.33 19.07
N TYR A 119 -6.63 28.09 19.35
CA TYR A 119 -6.05 28.22 20.69
C TYR A 119 -7.04 28.85 21.69
N THR A 120 -7.88 29.78 21.24
CA THR A 120 -8.93 30.39 22.10
C THR A 120 -9.96 29.35 22.54
N ARG A 121 -10.36 28.42 21.67
CA ARG A 121 -11.27 27.32 22.01
C ARG A 121 -10.61 26.32 22.96
N PHE A 122 -9.36 25.92 22.71
CA PHE A 122 -8.62 25.01 23.60
C PHE A 122 -8.38 25.61 24.99
N ARG A 123 -8.14 26.92 25.11
CA ARG A 123 -7.99 27.60 26.41
C ARG A 123 -9.20 27.39 27.33
N LEU A 124 -10.43 27.44 26.80
CA LEU A 124 -11.65 27.23 27.57
C LEU A 124 -11.74 25.77 28.06
N LEU A 125 -11.52 24.81 27.15
CA LEU A 125 -11.55 23.38 27.46
C LEU A 125 -10.55 23.02 28.58
N ILE A 126 -9.31 23.51 28.48
CA ILE A 126 -8.23 23.20 29.42
C ILE A 126 -8.49 23.83 30.81
N LEU A 127 -9.09 25.02 30.86
CA LEU A 127 -9.54 25.62 32.12
C LEU A 127 -10.64 24.77 32.78
N LEU A 128 -11.61 24.28 32.00
CA LEU A 128 -12.67 23.39 32.49
C LEU A 128 -12.09 22.06 33.03
N THR A 129 -11.14 21.43 32.32
CA THR A 129 -10.44 20.22 32.80
C THR A 129 -9.67 20.46 34.10
N GLY A 130 -8.97 21.59 34.22
CA GLY A 130 -8.27 21.97 35.45
C GLY A 130 -9.22 22.19 36.63
N LEU A 131 -10.38 22.81 36.39
CA LEU A 131 -11.39 23.03 37.43
C LEU A 131 -12.05 21.71 37.88
N ILE A 132 -12.31 20.78 36.96
CA ILE A 132 -12.84 19.45 37.28
C ILE A 132 -11.84 18.62 38.11
N SER A 133 -10.55 18.61 37.74
CA SER A 133 -9.52 17.91 38.53
C SER A 133 -9.31 18.54 39.92
N LEU A 134 -9.41 19.87 40.04
CA LEU A 134 -9.39 20.52 41.35
C LEU A 134 -10.59 20.09 42.22
N LEU A 135 -11.80 20.02 41.65
CA LEU A 135 -12.99 19.54 42.36
C LEU A 135 -12.81 18.11 42.85
N ALA A 136 -12.31 17.20 42.01
CA ALA A 136 -12.04 15.80 42.37
C ALA A 136 -11.04 15.65 43.53
N ILE A 137 -9.95 16.43 43.51
CA ILE A 137 -8.98 16.46 44.63
C ILE A 137 -9.68 16.93 45.92
N THR A 138 -10.49 18.00 45.84
CA THR A 138 -11.19 18.51 47.03
C THR A 138 -12.26 17.55 47.56
N SER A 139 -13.04 16.89 46.71
CA SER A 139 -14.05 15.92 47.15
C SER A 139 -13.42 14.70 47.80
N GLN A 140 -12.28 14.21 47.28
CA GLN A 140 -11.54 13.11 47.90
C GLN A 140 -10.95 13.50 49.26
N ILE A 141 -10.39 14.71 49.42
CA ILE A 141 -9.90 15.21 50.72
C ILE A 141 -11.05 15.30 51.74
N ILE A 142 -12.20 15.85 51.33
CA ILE A 142 -13.41 15.96 52.19
C ILE A 142 -13.93 14.56 52.56
N PHE A 143 -13.99 13.64 51.61
CA PHE A 143 -14.48 12.27 51.86
C PHE A 143 -13.61 11.54 52.89
N GLN A 144 -12.28 11.58 52.73
CA GLN A 144 -11.37 10.93 53.70
C GLN A 144 -11.40 11.61 55.08
N SER A 145 -11.61 12.93 55.17
CA SER A 145 -11.72 13.62 56.47
C SER A 145 -12.99 13.23 57.23
N ILE A 146 -14.11 13.04 56.53
CA ILE A 146 -15.36 12.54 57.10
C ILE A 146 -15.20 11.10 57.62
N LEU A 147 -14.55 10.22 56.84
CA LEU A 147 -14.27 8.84 57.26
C LEU A 147 -13.32 8.76 58.46
N LEU A 148 -12.39 9.71 58.60
CA LEU A 148 -11.47 9.80 59.74
C LEU A 148 -12.13 10.33 61.02
N ALA A 149 -13.12 11.22 60.89
CA ALA A 149 -13.90 11.72 62.02
C ALA A 149 -14.78 10.61 62.64
N ASN A 150 -15.39 9.77 61.81
CA ASN A 150 -16.24 8.66 62.23
C ASN A 150 -15.40 7.41 62.59
N LYS A 151 -15.07 7.27 63.88
CA LYS A 151 -14.37 6.08 64.40
C LYS A 151 -15.35 4.95 64.76
N PRO A 152 -15.04 3.67 64.48
CA PRO A 152 -13.89 3.19 63.71
C PRO A 152 -14.04 3.48 62.20
N TYR A 153 -12.91 3.78 61.55
CA TYR A 153 -12.82 4.34 60.20
C TYR A 153 -13.69 3.58 59.18
N GLY A 154 -14.73 4.26 58.69
CA GLY A 154 -15.57 3.80 57.59
C GLY A 154 -16.46 2.59 57.86
N HIS A 155 -16.78 2.27 59.12
CA HIS A 155 -17.77 1.25 59.51
C HIS A 155 -19.19 1.54 58.95
N THR A 156 -19.50 2.78 58.58
CA THR A 156 -20.82 3.17 58.04
C THR A 156 -21.06 2.76 56.58
N LEU A 157 -20.13 2.02 55.95
CA LEU A 157 -20.10 1.75 54.51
C LEU A 157 -19.70 0.29 54.24
N ASP A 158 -20.69 -0.59 54.09
CA ASP A 158 -20.46 -2.00 53.75
C ASP A 158 -20.17 -2.20 52.25
N ASN A 159 -19.15 -3.02 51.94
CA ASN A 159 -18.52 -3.19 50.61
C ASN A 159 -19.47 -3.54 49.45
N CYS A 160 -20.68 -4.02 49.73
CA CYS A 160 -21.67 -4.52 48.78
C CYS A 160 -22.96 -3.66 48.75
N THR A 161 -22.95 -2.48 49.34
CA THR A 161 -24.10 -1.55 49.33
C THR A 161 -24.05 -0.65 48.10
N LYS A 162 -25.21 -0.40 47.46
CA LYS A 162 -25.31 0.46 46.26
C LYS A 162 -24.74 1.86 46.48
N THR A 163 -24.76 2.37 47.71
CA THR A 163 -24.11 3.62 48.10
C THR A 163 -22.58 3.55 47.97
N THR A 164 -21.93 2.49 48.45
CA THR A 164 -20.47 2.30 48.23
C THR A 164 -20.10 2.13 46.77
N GLU A 165 -20.95 1.47 45.98
CA GLU A 165 -20.71 1.29 44.55
C GLU A 165 -20.77 2.63 43.79
N ILE A 166 -21.80 3.44 44.03
CA ILE A 166 -21.93 4.77 43.45
C ILE A 166 -20.77 5.68 43.87
N LEU A 167 -20.32 5.61 45.13
CA LEU A 167 -19.15 6.37 45.60
C LEU A 167 -17.86 5.94 44.88
N ARG A 168 -17.64 4.63 44.69
CA ARG A 168 -16.52 4.10 43.88
C ARG A 168 -16.54 4.60 42.44
N TYR A 169 -17.70 4.77 41.81
CA TYR A 169 -17.79 5.36 40.46
C TYR A 169 -17.29 6.81 40.38
N PHE A 170 -17.37 7.57 41.47
CA PHE A 170 -16.80 8.92 41.58
C PHE A 170 -15.34 8.94 42.09
N GLY A 171 -14.69 7.77 42.25
CA GLY A 171 -13.35 7.65 42.83
C GLY A 171 -13.30 7.78 44.36
N LEU A 172 -14.44 7.91 45.03
CA LEU A 172 -14.53 8.07 46.48
C LEU A 172 -14.50 6.69 47.15
N GLU A 173 -13.29 6.15 47.33
CA GLU A 173 -13.05 4.82 47.89
C GLU A 173 -12.39 4.85 49.28
N ARG A 174 -12.74 3.89 50.14
CA ARG A 174 -12.19 3.70 51.48
C ARG A 174 -10.76 3.14 51.41
N LEU A 175 -9.88 3.61 52.30
CA LEU A 175 -8.44 3.32 52.29
C LEU A 175 -8.00 2.28 53.34
N ASP A 176 -8.94 1.50 53.88
CA ASP A 176 -8.70 0.48 54.91
C ASP A 176 -7.74 -0.60 54.42
N ASN A 177 -6.66 -0.82 55.19
CA ASN A 177 -5.56 -1.75 54.89
C ASN A 177 -4.99 -1.62 53.46
N SER A 178 -5.03 -0.41 52.88
CA SER A 178 -4.67 -0.20 51.47
C SER A 178 -3.16 -0.12 51.23
N ASN A 179 -2.71 -0.82 50.18
CA ASN A 179 -1.34 -0.73 49.67
C ASN A 179 -1.01 0.70 49.17
N ALA A 180 0.20 1.20 49.42
CA ALA A 180 0.60 2.56 49.02
C ALA A 180 0.45 2.83 47.50
N ILE A 181 0.62 1.79 46.68
CA ILE A 181 0.40 1.83 45.22
C ILE A 181 -1.07 2.13 44.87
N ARG A 182 -2.04 1.70 45.68
CA ARG A 182 -3.47 1.97 45.52
C ARG A 182 -3.80 3.44 45.82
N VAL A 183 -3.26 3.97 46.92
CA VAL A 183 -3.40 5.39 47.30
C VAL A 183 -2.81 6.29 46.20
N LEU A 184 -1.64 5.92 45.67
CA LEU A 184 -0.99 6.61 44.56
C LEU A 184 -1.83 6.50 43.27
N ARG A 185 -2.29 5.31 42.89
CA ARG A 185 -3.17 5.10 41.71
C ARG A 185 -4.42 5.98 41.76
N LEU A 186 -4.99 6.20 42.95
CA LEU A 186 -6.25 6.94 43.12
C LEU A 186 -6.05 8.47 43.08
N ILE A 187 -5.00 9.01 43.71
CA ILE A 187 -4.84 10.46 43.90
C ILE A 187 -3.88 11.10 42.88
N PHE A 188 -2.87 10.36 42.40
CA PHE A 188 -1.85 10.88 41.49
C PHE A 188 -2.38 11.38 40.14
N PRO A 189 -3.36 10.72 39.47
CA PRO A 189 -3.84 11.16 38.16
C PRO A 189 -4.41 12.58 38.18
N ASP A 190 -5.22 12.93 39.17
CA ASP A 190 -5.86 14.25 39.23
C ASP A 190 -4.86 15.37 39.51
N ILE A 191 -3.87 15.14 40.39
CA ILE A 191 -2.77 16.08 40.64
C ILE A 191 -1.97 16.32 39.35
N VAL A 192 -1.69 15.27 38.58
CA VAL A 192 -0.98 15.37 37.29
C VAL A 192 -1.82 16.08 36.24
N ILE A 193 -3.13 15.83 36.16
CA ILE A 193 -4.06 16.52 35.26
C ILE A 193 -4.16 18.02 35.61
N PHE A 194 -4.22 18.37 36.90
CA PHE A 194 -4.22 19.75 37.37
C PHE A 194 -2.91 20.47 37.02
N ALA A 195 -1.76 19.84 37.25
CA ALA A 195 -0.45 20.37 36.89
C ALA A 195 -0.29 20.57 35.37
N ILE A 196 -0.67 19.58 34.56
CA ILE A 196 -0.56 19.66 33.09
C ILE A 196 -1.54 20.69 32.51
N SER A 197 -2.78 20.75 33.00
CA SER A 197 -3.78 21.72 32.52
C SER A 197 -3.40 23.16 32.85
N THR A 198 -2.90 23.43 34.06
CA THR A 198 -2.41 24.77 34.43
C THR A 198 -1.19 25.19 33.58
N ILE A 199 -0.19 24.32 33.40
CA ILE A 199 0.96 24.58 32.51
C ILE A 199 0.48 24.87 31.07
N CYS A 200 -0.38 24.02 30.51
CA CYS A 200 -0.93 24.21 29.17
C CYS A 200 -1.73 25.52 29.03
N PHE A 201 -2.48 25.93 30.06
CA PHE A 201 -3.20 27.20 30.07
C PHE A 201 -2.24 28.40 30.01
N PHE A 202 -1.14 28.40 30.78
CA PHE A 202 -0.14 29.46 30.73
C PHE A 202 0.60 29.51 29.38
N VAL A 203 0.96 28.34 28.82
CA VAL A 203 1.58 28.26 27.48
C VAL A 203 0.64 28.81 26.41
N ILE A 204 -0.63 28.41 26.39
CA ILE A 204 -1.62 28.88 25.42
C ILE A 204 -1.92 30.37 25.61
N ARG A 205 -1.98 30.88 26.85
CA ARG A 205 -2.09 32.32 27.12
C ARG A 205 -0.90 33.09 26.53
N ARG A 206 0.32 32.58 26.68
CA ARG A 206 1.53 33.20 26.12
C ARG A 206 1.54 33.16 24.58
N THR A 207 1.20 32.04 23.96
CA THR A 207 1.19 31.94 22.47
C THR A 207 0.06 32.78 21.86
N LEU A 208 -1.12 32.86 22.48
CA LEU A 208 -2.20 33.76 22.02
C LEU A 208 -1.79 35.24 22.01
N ILE A 209 -1.05 35.69 23.04
CA ILE A 209 -0.53 37.08 23.09
C ILE A 209 0.47 37.34 21.96
N VAL A 210 1.39 36.40 21.70
CA VAL A 210 2.38 36.52 20.61
C VAL A 210 1.72 36.49 19.24
N LEU A 211 0.77 35.56 19.00
CA LEU A 211 0.05 35.47 17.72
C LEU A 211 -0.79 36.72 17.45
N ARG A 212 -1.50 37.25 18.44
CA ARG A 212 -2.28 38.49 18.29
C ARG A 212 -1.40 39.69 17.98
N ARG A 213 -0.19 39.78 18.57
CA ARG A 213 0.77 40.84 18.23
C ARG A 213 1.24 40.73 16.77
N ARG A 214 1.63 39.53 16.32
CA ARG A 214 2.03 39.26 14.92
C ARG A 214 0.90 39.56 13.94
N GLN A 215 -0.36 39.32 14.31
CA GLN A 215 -1.52 39.73 13.51
C GLN A 215 -1.61 41.24 13.34
N SER A 216 -1.48 42.04 14.42
CA SER A 216 -1.49 43.50 14.32
C SER A 216 -0.29 44.05 13.53
N GLU A 217 0.88 43.44 13.65
CA GLU A 217 2.07 43.79 12.85
C GLU A 217 1.79 43.56 11.35
N ILE A 218 1.31 42.38 10.96
CA ILE A 218 0.95 42.08 9.57
C ILE A 218 -0.15 43.02 9.05
N GLN A 219 -1.21 43.26 9.83
CA GLN A 219 -2.29 44.17 9.45
C GLN A 219 -1.78 45.59 9.17
N SER A 220 -0.87 46.11 10.02
CA SER A 220 -0.25 47.42 9.78
C SER A 220 0.58 47.46 8.49
N SER A 221 1.31 46.38 8.16
CA SER A 221 2.11 46.29 6.94
C SER A 221 1.29 46.21 5.66
N ILE A 222 0.09 45.62 5.71
CA ILE A 222 -0.85 45.61 4.59
C ILE A 222 -1.37 47.04 4.35
N THR A 223 -1.78 47.73 5.41
CA THR A 223 -2.29 49.10 5.34
C THR A 223 -1.24 50.12 4.88
N SER A 224 0.02 49.99 5.28
CA SER A 224 1.10 50.87 4.80
C SER A 224 1.39 50.65 3.30
N ASN A 225 1.36 49.40 2.84
CA ASN A 225 1.74 49.06 1.47
C ASN A 225 0.66 49.42 0.43
N THR A 226 -0.60 49.57 0.85
CA THR A 226 -1.65 50.13 -0.02
C THR A 226 -1.64 51.66 -0.12
N ILE A 227 -0.88 52.35 0.75
CA ILE A 227 -0.76 53.82 0.74
C ILE A 227 0.49 54.25 -0.06
N ASN A 228 1.56 53.45 -0.03
CA ASN A 228 2.85 53.81 -0.62
C ASN A 228 3.10 53.18 -2.01
N LEU A 229 2.51 53.75 -3.07
CA LEU A 229 2.99 53.52 -4.43
C LEU A 229 4.24 54.38 -4.71
N SER A 230 5.42 53.88 -4.33
CA SER A 230 6.70 54.32 -4.89
C SER A 230 7.76 53.21 -4.79
N PRO A 231 8.50 52.89 -5.87
CA PRO A 231 9.50 51.83 -5.85
C PRO A 231 10.87 52.33 -5.37
N SER A 232 11.27 51.94 -4.15
CA SER A 232 12.68 51.98 -3.72
C SER A 232 13.33 50.61 -3.91
N ILE A 233 14.46 50.57 -4.61
CA ILE A 233 15.21 49.34 -4.91
C ILE A 233 16.37 49.22 -3.92
N ASP A 234 16.15 48.50 -2.81
CA ASP A 234 17.22 48.13 -1.89
C ASP A 234 17.59 46.65 -2.00
N SER A 235 18.82 46.40 -2.45
CA SER A 235 19.34 45.08 -2.80
C SER A 235 19.87 44.29 -1.60
N SER A 236 18.95 43.78 -0.76
CA SER A 236 19.32 42.89 0.35
C SER A 236 19.70 41.48 -0.14
N THR A 237 20.95 41.08 0.08
CA THR A 237 21.51 39.79 -0.38
C THR A 237 20.96 38.61 0.41
N SER A 238 19.90 37.97 -0.10
CA SER A 238 19.37 36.75 0.51
C SER A 238 20.23 35.51 0.17
N THR A 239 20.77 34.87 1.20
CA THR A 239 21.59 33.66 1.07
C THR A 239 20.80 32.52 0.42
N THR A 240 21.25 32.06 -0.75
CA THR A 240 20.51 31.11 -1.58
C THR A 240 20.59 29.69 -1.03
N HIS A 241 19.84 29.40 0.05
CA HIS A 241 19.65 28.04 0.53
C HIS A 241 19.07 27.16 -0.58
N LYS A 242 19.90 26.25 -1.12
CA LYS A 242 19.57 25.28 -2.17
C LYS A 242 18.23 24.59 -1.85
N ARG A 243 17.13 25.03 -2.48
CA ARG A 243 15.82 24.37 -2.33
C ARG A 243 15.90 22.97 -2.93
N ILE A 244 16.00 21.97 -2.06
CA ILE A 244 15.69 20.55 -2.35
C ILE A 244 14.43 20.50 -3.24
N SER A 245 14.40 19.61 -4.25
CA SER A 245 13.30 19.52 -5.21
C SER A 245 11.96 19.12 -4.56
N TRP A 246 11.28 20.12 -3.99
CA TRP A 246 10.01 20.02 -3.24
C TRP A 246 8.97 19.08 -3.86
N PRO A 247 8.66 19.10 -5.17
CA PRO A 247 7.68 18.16 -5.75
C PRO A 247 8.10 16.68 -5.61
N ARG A 248 9.40 16.34 -5.71
CA ARG A 248 9.87 14.97 -5.50
C ARG A 248 9.72 14.57 -4.04
N LEU A 249 10.17 15.42 -3.10
CA LEU A 249 10.05 15.19 -1.66
C LEU A 249 8.58 15.00 -1.22
N LEU A 250 7.68 15.87 -1.70
CA LEU A 250 6.25 15.80 -1.40
C LEU A 250 5.61 14.49 -1.88
N SER A 251 6.07 13.96 -3.02
CA SER A 251 5.61 12.66 -3.54
C SER A 251 6.05 11.48 -2.66
N ILE A 252 7.26 11.54 -2.08
CA ILE A 252 7.82 10.53 -1.18
C ILE A 252 7.07 10.55 0.16
N VAL A 253 6.88 11.73 0.75
CA VAL A 253 6.09 11.93 1.98
C VAL A 253 4.64 11.44 1.82
N ARG A 254 4.06 11.52 0.62
CA ARG A 254 2.74 10.93 0.34
C ARG A 254 2.76 9.40 0.30
N ARG A 255 3.82 8.77 -0.23
CA ARG A 255 3.98 7.30 -0.24
C ARG A 255 4.19 6.74 1.18
N ILE A 256 5.13 7.31 1.94
CA ILE A 256 5.48 6.86 3.30
C ILE A 256 4.24 6.90 4.22
N ARG A 257 3.48 7.99 4.17
CA ARG A 257 2.24 8.16 4.94
C ARG A 257 1.15 7.11 4.63
N LEU A 258 1.02 6.70 3.36
CA LEU A 258 0.06 5.63 3.01
C LEU A 258 0.51 4.28 3.59
N PHE A 259 1.81 4.00 3.61
CA PHE A 259 2.38 2.81 4.24
C PHE A 259 2.20 2.84 5.78
N ILE A 260 2.40 3.98 6.42
CA ILE A 260 2.10 4.19 7.85
C ILE A 260 0.61 3.97 8.13
N GLN A 261 -0.30 4.46 7.27
CA GLN A 261 -1.74 4.17 7.41
C GLN A 261 -2.03 2.66 7.32
N PHE A 262 -1.40 1.94 6.41
CA PHE A 262 -1.57 0.48 6.32
C PHE A 262 -1.13 -0.24 7.61
N ILE A 263 0.03 0.12 8.17
CA ILE A 263 0.55 -0.50 9.39
C ILE A 263 -0.36 -0.19 10.58
N ILE A 264 -0.74 1.07 10.79
CA ILE A 264 -1.54 1.47 11.97
C ILE A 264 -2.96 0.87 11.92
N VAL A 265 -3.63 0.92 10.77
CA VAL A 265 -4.97 0.33 10.63
C VAL A 265 -4.91 -1.19 10.71
N GLY A 266 -3.89 -1.83 10.10
CA GLY A 266 -3.70 -3.27 10.17
C GLY A 266 -3.42 -3.76 11.61
N PHE A 267 -2.52 -3.09 12.33
CA PHE A 267 -2.21 -3.43 13.72
C PHE A 267 -3.44 -3.35 14.63
N ALA A 268 -4.17 -2.23 14.61
CA ALA A 268 -5.39 -2.07 15.40
C ALA A 268 -6.51 -3.05 14.99
N ALA A 269 -6.53 -3.52 13.74
CA ALA A 269 -7.46 -4.56 13.29
C ALA A 269 -7.03 -5.98 13.73
N PHE A 270 -5.73 -6.29 13.76
CA PHE A 270 -5.26 -7.66 13.99
C PHE A 270 -4.99 -7.99 15.48
N VAL A 271 -4.71 -7.00 16.34
CA VAL A 271 -4.33 -7.22 17.75
C VAL A 271 -5.41 -8.00 18.51
N TYR A 272 -6.67 -7.61 18.34
CA TYR A 272 -7.81 -8.34 18.90
C TYR A 272 -8.92 -8.44 17.84
N PRO A 273 -9.11 -9.57 17.16
CA PRO A 273 -10.19 -9.74 16.20
C PRO A 273 -11.54 -9.82 16.92
N SER A 274 -12.42 -8.86 16.64
CA SER A 274 -13.81 -8.84 17.13
C SER A 274 -14.77 -8.25 16.09
N ILE A 275 -16.08 -8.30 16.35
CA ILE A 275 -17.08 -7.59 15.52
C ILE A 275 -16.82 -6.09 15.52
N ILE A 276 -16.41 -5.47 16.64
CA ILE A 276 -16.18 -4.02 16.70
C ILE A 276 -14.89 -3.66 15.94
N ASN A 277 -13.80 -4.41 16.13
CA ASN A 277 -12.56 -4.22 15.34
C ASN A 277 -12.72 -4.59 13.85
N SER A 278 -13.79 -5.30 13.46
CA SER A 278 -14.03 -5.69 12.06
C SER A 278 -14.17 -4.50 11.11
N ILE A 279 -14.63 -3.34 11.60
CA ILE A 279 -14.76 -2.12 10.79
C ILE A 279 -13.37 -1.57 10.41
N TYR A 280 -12.36 -1.73 11.28
CA TYR A 280 -10.97 -1.38 10.93
C TYR A 280 -10.37 -2.39 9.95
N PHE A 281 -10.69 -3.68 10.12
CA PHE A 281 -10.26 -4.76 9.21
C PHE A 281 -10.84 -4.58 7.79
N ILE A 282 -12.14 -4.30 7.67
CA ILE A 282 -12.80 -3.99 6.40
C ILE A 282 -12.20 -2.72 5.79
N PHE A 283 -11.91 -1.68 6.59
CA PHE A 283 -11.25 -0.48 6.07
C PHE A 283 -9.82 -0.77 5.58
N PHE A 284 -9.05 -1.60 6.27
CA PHE A 284 -7.72 -2.07 5.82
C PHE A 284 -7.81 -2.75 4.45
N LEU A 285 -8.74 -3.70 4.27
CA LEU A 285 -8.98 -4.38 2.99
C LEU A 285 -9.40 -3.41 1.88
N ILE A 286 -10.30 -2.47 2.16
CA ILE A 286 -10.73 -1.45 1.20
C ILE A 286 -9.55 -0.56 0.77
N ILE A 287 -8.68 -0.12 1.69
CA ILE A 287 -7.48 0.66 1.31
C ILE A 287 -6.55 -0.20 0.45
N ALA A 288 -6.34 -1.47 0.81
CA ALA A 288 -5.47 -2.39 0.08
C ALA A 288 -5.93 -2.58 -1.37
N PHE A 289 -7.23 -2.81 -1.57
CA PHE A 289 -7.83 -3.02 -2.88
C PHE A 289 -7.91 -1.73 -3.72
N VAL A 290 -8.26 -0.58 -3.12
CA VAL A 290 -8.24 0.72 -3.81
C VAL A 290 -6.81 1.12 -4.23
N TRP A 291 -5.82 0.76 -3.41
CA TRP A 291 -4.39 0.93 -3.71
C TRP A 291 -3.90 -0.01 -4.81
N SER A 292 -4.31 -1.28 -4.81
CA SER A 292 -3.97 -2.23 -5.90
C SER A 292 -4.61 -1.84 -7.23
N LEU A 293 -5.82 -1.26 -7.21
CA LEU A 293 -6.42 -0.62 -8.39
C LEU A 293 -5.70 0.66 -8.83
N SER A 294 -4.64 1.11 -8.13
CA SER A 294 -3.91 2.36 -8.37
C SER A 294 -4.87 3.57 -8.49
N ILE A 295 -5.97 3.59 -7.75
CA ILE A 295 -6.96 4.68 -7.77
C ILE A 295 -6.48 5.81 -6.85
N LYS A 296 -6.64 7.06 -7.29
CA LYS A 296 -6.32 8.23 -6.45
C LYS A 296 -7.43 8.44 -5.42
N PHE A 297 -7.11 8.32 -4.13
CA PHE A 297 -8.02 8.65 -3.02
C PHE A 297 -8.63 10.05 -3.18
N GLY A 298 -9.93 10.10 -3.51
CA GLY A 298 -10.68 11.33 -3.82
C GLY A 298 -11.42 11.94 -2.63
N LYS A 299 -12.34 12.89 -2.89
CA LYS A 299 -13.11 13.60 -1.84
C LYS A 299 -13.83 12.64 -0.87
N LYS A 300 -14.47 11.58 -1.40
CA LYS A 300 -15.22 10.56 -0.64
C LYS A 300 -14.36 9.84 0.42
N PHE A 301 -13.09 9.54 0.13
CA PHE A 301 -12.20 8.84 1.07
C PHE A 301 -11.91 9.64 2.34
N ALA A 302 -11.84 10.97 2.24
CA ALA A 302 -11.67 11.85 3.39
C ALA A 302 -12.94 11.96 4.26
N PHE A 303 -14.12 11.76 3.66
CA PHE A 303 -15.37 11.68 4.43
C PHE A 303 -15.41 10.38 5.24
N VAL A 304 -15.15 9.22 4.61
CA VAL A 304 -15.04 7.92 5.29
C VAL A 304 -14.01 7.97 6.42
N ARG A 305 -12.84 8.58 6.20
CA ARG A 305 -11.82 8.78 7.24
C ARG A 305 -12.35 9.64 8.41
N ALA A 306 -13.12 10.69 8.14
CA ALA A 306 -13.70 11.53 9.20
C ALA A 306 -14.77 10.79 10.01
N SER A 307 -15.65 10.00 9.35
CA SER A 307 -16.59 9.10 10.03
C SER A 307 -15.87 8.09 10.93
N LEU A 308 -14.73 7.57 10.48
CA LEU A 308 -13.90 6.65 11.27
C LEU A 308 -13.23 7.29 12.49
N VAL A 309 -12.97 8.61 12.51
CA VAL A 309 -12.52 9.31 13.73
C VAL A 309 -13.62 9.29 14.80
N ILE A 310 -14.86 9.55 14.40
CA ILE A 310 -16.02 9.52 15.30
C ILE A 310 -16.19 8.10 15.83
N TYR A 311 -16.12 7.10 14.95
CA TYR A 311 -16.24 5.70 15.32
C TYR A 311 -15.12 5.20 16.26
N THR A 312 -13.85 5.57 16.05
CA THR A 312 -12.78 5.24 17.01
C THR A 312 -12.96 5.95 18.35
N GLY A 313 -13.46 7.19 18.37
CA GLY A 313 -13.82 7.89 19.61
C GLY A 313 -14.94 7.19 20.38
N MET A 314 -16.01 6.79 19.70
CA MET A 314 -17.11 6.02 20.31
C MET A 314 -16.66 4.66 20.81
N HIS A 315 -15.80 3.94 20.06
CA HIS A 315 -15.29 2.64 20.50
C HIS A 315 -14.41 2.76 21.77
N LEU A 316 -13.52 3.76 21.83
CA LEU A 316 -12.75 4.04 23.05
C LEU A 316 -13.66 4.37 24.25
N LEU A 317 -14.74 5.12 24.02
CA LEU A 317 -15.74 5.40 25.04
C LEU A 317 -16.46 4.11 25.48
N THR A 318 -16.85 3.21 24.57
CA THR A 318 -17.48 1.92 24.91
C THR A 318 -16.52 1.02 25.72
N LEU A 319 -15.25 0.91 25.33
CA LEU A 319 -14.25 0.12 26.06
C LEU A 319 -14.01 0.66 27.48
N TYR A 320 -14.04 1.98 27.65
CA TYR A 320 -13.93 2.65 28.95
C TYR A 320 -15.19 2.44 29.81
N LEU A 321 -16.38 2.63 29.24
CA LEU A 321 -17.66 2.43 29.94
C LEU A 321 -17.84 0.97 30.39
N TYR A 322 -17.34 -0.01 29.63
CA TYR A 322 -17.41 -1.43 30.02
C TYR A 322 -16.55 -1.79 31.25
N GLN A 323 -15.68 -0.90 31.73
CA GLN A 323 -14.93 -1.12 32.98
C GLN A 323 -15.71 -0.73 34.25
N PHE A 324 -16.91 -0.14 34.14
CA PHE A 324 -17.81 0.07 35.28
C PHE A 324 -18.70 -1.16 35.50
N THR A 325 -18.91 -1.56 36.75
CA THR A 325 -19.67 -2.78 37.11
C THR A 325 -21.10 -2.78 36.55
N PHE A 326 -21.80 -1.64 36.53
CA PHE A 326 -23.11 -1.49 35.89
C PHE A 326 -23.19 -2.06 34.45
N PHE A 327 -22.15 -1.85 33.63
CA PHE A 327 -22.13 -2.39 32.26
C PHE A 327 -21.72 -3.86 32.20
N GLN A 328 -20.95 -4.34 33.17
CA GLN A 328 -20.59 -5.76 33.32
C GLN A 328 -21.77 -6.59 33.87
N GLU A 329 -22.65 -6.03 34.69
CA GLU A 329 -23.91 -6.67 35.10
C GLU A 329 -24.88 -6.82 33.92
N ALA A 330 -25.01 -5.76 33.10
CA ALA A 330 -25.87 -5.78 31.92
C ALA A 330 -25.37 -6.71 30.78
N LEU A 331 -24.05 -6.87 30.67
CA LEU A 331 -23.38 -7.71 29.67
C LEU A 331 -22.24 -8.50 30.35
N PRO A 332 -22.52 -9.66 30.98
CA PRO A 332 -21.52 -10.39 31.76
C PRO A 332 -20.31 -10.82 30.90
N PRO A 333 -19.08 -10.75 31.45
CA PRO A 333 -17.86 -10.91 30.67
C PRO A 333 -17.68 -12.32 30.08
N LEU A 334 -18.31 -13.34 30.70
CA LEU A 334 -18.35 -14.72 30.22
C LEU A 334 -19.39 -14.96 29.09
N SER A 335 -20.13 -13.93 28.66
CA SER A 335 -21.13 -14.07 27.61
C SER A 335 -20.52 -14.16 26.21
N LEU A 336 -21.18 -14.93 25.33
CA LEU A 336 -20.86 -14.99 23.91
C LEU A 336 -20.83 -13.60 23.25
N TRP A 337 -21.71 -12.68 23.67
CA TRP A 337 -21.75 -11.30 23.18
C TRP A 337 -20.55 -10.46 23.64
N SER A 338 -20.12 -10.59 24.90
CA SER A 338 -18.87 -9.98 25.41
C SER A 338 -17.66 -10.41 24.56
N ASN A 339 -17.47 -11.72 24.39
CA ASN A 339 -16.35 -12.29 23.65
C ASN A 339 -16.35 -11.86 22.17
N ILE A 340 -17.50 -11.97 21.48
CA ILE A 340 -17.59 -11.65 20.04
C ILE A 340 -17.46 -10.14 19.77
N THR A 341 -17.90 -9.28 20.70
CA THR A 341 -17.69 -7.82 20.58
C THR A 341 -16.27 -7.40 20.95
N GLY A 342 -15.57 -8.18 21.77
CA GLY A 342 -14.24 -7.87 22.30
C GLY A 342 -14.28 -6.93 23.50
N LEU A 343 -15.34 -7.01 24.31
CA LEU A 343 -15.50 -6.23 25.53
C LEU A 343 -14.88 -7.00 26.70
N THR A 344 -13.57 -6.89 26.88
CA THR A 344 -12.85 -7.52 27.99
C THR A 344 -13.00 -6.71 29.28
N ALA A 345 -13.47 -7.35 30.36
CA ALA A 345 -13.45 -6.78 31.71
C ALA A 345 -12.03 -6.94 32.30
N ILE A 346 -11.27 -5.84 32.36
CA ILE A 346 -9.90 -5.82 32.88
C ILE A 346 -9.91 -5.68 34.41
N VAL A 347 -10.87 -4.93 34.92
CA VAL A 347 -11.11 -4.72 36.36
C VAL A 347 -12.47 -5.31 36.72
N THR A 348 -12.51 -6.13 37.76
CA THR A 348 -13.75 -6.68 38.35
C THR A 348 -13.75 -6.48 39.87
N ASN A 349 -14.92 -6.24 40.45
CA ASN A 349 -15.07 -6.00 41.89
C ASN A 349 -15.66 -7.24 42.58
N ASN A 350 -14.94 -7.83 43.52
CA ASN A 350 -15.45 -8.93 44.33
C ASN A 350 -15.97 -8.41 45.68
N CYS A 351 -17.15 -8.88 46.10
CA CYS A 351 -17.78 -8.49 47.36
C CYS A 351 -16.98 -8.88 48.62
N THR A 352 -16.00 -9.78 48.50
CA THR A 352 -15.18 -10.32 49.59
C THR A 352 -13.93 -9.51 49.91
N SER A 353 -13.51 -8.58 49.04
CA SER A 353 -12.31 -7.75 49.23
C SER A 353 -12.63 -6.26 49.08
N SER A 354 -11.93 -5.39 49.81
CA SER A 354 -12.00 -3.95 49.52
C SER A 354 -11.32 -3.63 48.19
N GLU A 355 -10.29 -4.40 47.80
CA GLU A 355 -9.50 -4.22 46.57
C GLU A 355 -10.24 -4.70 45.30
N PRO A 356 -10.20 -3.93 44.19
CA PRO A 356 -10.66 -4.36 42.88
C PRO A 356 -9.67 -5.34 42.25
N TYR A 357 -10.19 -6.49 41.79
CA TYR A 357 -9.39 -7.56 41.19
C TYR A 357 -9.06 -7.24 39.73
N VAL A 358 -7.81 -7.50 39.32
CA VAL A 358 -7.40 -7.49 37.91
C VAL A 358 -7.45 -8.93 37.42
N ALA A 359 -8.19 -9.20 36.35
CA ALA A 359 -8.41 -10.55 35.86
C ALA A 359 -7.08 -11.20 35.39
N THR A 360 -6.59 -12.19 36.15
CA THR A 360 -5.31 -12.87 35.90
C THR A 360 -5.29 -13.72 34.63
N ASN A 361 -6.46 -14.03 34.06
CA ASN A 361 -6.61 -14.94 32.93
C ASN A 361 -6.60 -14.22 31.58
N LEU A 362 -6.20 -12.94 31.55
CA LEU A 362 -6.14 -12.11 30.35
C LEU A 362 -4.83 -12.31 29.58
N THR A 363 -4.93 -12.22 28.26
CA THR A 363 -3.79 -12.28 27.32
C THR A 363 -3.19 -10.89 27.10
N TRP A 364 -1.98 -10.83 26.53
CA TRP A 364 -1.34 -9.55 26.21
C TRP A 364 -2.11 -8.71 25.18
N ASN A 365 -2.92 -9.34 24.31
CA ASN A 365 -3.74 -8.63 23.32
C ASN A 365 -4.75 -7.70 23.99
N ASP A 366 -5.32 -8.15 25.11
CA ASP A 366 -6.45 -7.50 25.79
C ASP A 366 -6.03 -6.14 26.37
N TYR A 367 -4.80 -6.08 26.90
CA TYR A 367 -4.15 -4.85 27.37
C TYR A 367 -3.67 -3.95 26.22
N VAL A 368 -3.24 -4.52 25.09
CA VAL A 368 -2.71 -3.75 23.95
C VAL A 368 -3.81 -3.19 23.05
N ASN A 369 -4.99 -3.82 22.97
CA ASN A 369 -6.10 -3.42 22.11
C ASN A 369 -6.58 -1.96 22.34
N PRO A 370 -6.87 -1.50 23.58
CA PRO A 370 -7.21 -0.09 23.82
C PRO A 370 -6.11 0.88 23.40
N CYS A 371 -4.84 0.51 23.61
CA CYS A 371 -3.69 1.33 23.22
C CYS A 371 -3.54 1.43 21.69
N ALA A 372 -3.80 0.33 20.96
CA ALA A 372 -3.79 0.29 19.50
C ALA A 372 -4.91 1.16 18.91
N ILE A 373 -6.12 1.12 19.48
CA ILE A 373 -7.26 1.94 19.05
C ILE A 373 -7.03 3.42 19.39
N LEU A 374 -6.39 3.74 20.52
CA LEU A 374 -6.02 5.12 20.88
C LEU A 374 -5.00 5.71 19.89
N LEU A 375 -3.99 4.93 19.50
CA LEU A 375 -3.02 5.30 18.47
C LEU A 375 -3.71 5.50 17.11
N LEU A 376 -4.66 4.62 16.74
CA LEU A 376 -5.48 4.73 15.54
C LEU A 376 -6.34 6.01 15.53
N TYR A 377 -6.98 6.35 16.66
CA TYR A 377 -7.75 7.58 16.83
C TYR A 377 -6.89 8.82 16.58
N PHE A 378 -5.74 8.94 17.27
CA PHE A 378 -4.84 10.07 17.08
C PHE A 378 -4.30 10.16 15.64
N TYR A 379 -4.00 9.02 15.02
CA TYR A 379 -3.57 8.98 13.62
C TYR A 379 -4.65 9.47 12.65
N PHE A 380 -5.89 8.97 12.77
CA PHE A 380 -7.00 9.42 11.93
C PHE A 380 -7.36 10.89 12.18
N ALA A 381 -7.31 11.36 13.43
CA ALA A 381 -7.55 12.77 13.77
C ALA A 381 -6.49 13.68 13.13
N PHE A 382 -5.21 13.37 13.29
CA PHE A 382 -4.11 14.11 12.65
C PHE A 382 -4.24 14.15 11.12
N GLU A 383 -4.46 12.99 10.48
CA GLU A 383 -4.57 12.91 9.03
C GLU A 383 -5.87 13.52 8.46
N THR A 384 -6.93 13.64 9.26
CA THR A 384 -8.17 14.33 8.88
C THR A 384 -8.02 15.84 9.05
N ASN A 385 -7.49 16.30 10.19
CA ASN A 385 -7.18 17.72 10.44
C ASN A 385 -6.22 18.27 9.38
N ARG A 386 -5.18 17.50 9.02
CA ARG A 386 -4.27 17.85 7.91
C ARG A 386 -4.98 17.96 6.57
N ALA A 387 -5.88 17.02 6.24
CA ALA A 387 -6.63 17.06 4.99
C ALA A 387 -7.61 18.24 4.94
N PHE A 388 -8.20 18.62 6.08
CA PHE A 388 -9.04 19.81 6.20
C PHE A 388 -8.23 21.11 6.07
N PHE A 389 -7.10 21.24 6.79
CA PHE A 389 -6.21 22.38 6.69
C PHE A 389 -5.72 22.60 5.24
N GLN A 390 -5.27 21.54 4.56
CA GLN A 390 -4.85 21.62 3.16
C GLN A 390 -5.99 22.03 2.21
N ARG A 391 -7.25 21.69 2.52
CA ARG A 391 -8.42 22.20 1.78
C ARG A 391 -8.69 23.67 2.07
N LYS A 392 -8.69 24.09 3.34
CA LYS A 392 -8.96 25.49 3.72
C LYS A 392 -7.91 26.44 3.13
N VAL A 393 -6.62 26.10 3.23
CA VAL A 393 -5.54 26.86 2.57
C VAL A 393 -5.76 26.92 1.06
N ARG A 394 -5.98 25.79 0.38
CA ARG A 394 -6.15 25.80 -1.09
C ARG A 394 -7.39 26.56 -1.54
N SER A 395 -8.49 26.51 -0.79
CA SER A 395 -9.72 27.27 -1.05
C SER A 395 -9.45 28.76 -0.98
N ASN A 396 -8.80 29.23 0.10
CA ASN A 396 -8.42 30.62 0.28
C ASN A 396 -7.51 31.10 -0.87
N THR A 397 -6.52 30.30 -1.29
CA THR A 397 -5.68 30.63 -2.46
C THR A 397 -6.50 30.75 -3.74
N THR A 398 -7.43 29.83 -4.02
CA THR A 398 -8.24 29.91 -5.26
C THR A 398 -9.19 31.10 -5.27
N THR A 399 -9.74 31.51 -4.13
CA THR A 399 -10.60 32.72 -4.04
C THR A 399 -9.80 34.00 -4.30
N ILE A 400 -8.56 34.10 -3.82
CA ILE A 400 -7.68 35.23 -4.13
C ILE A 400 -7.35 35.24 -5.63
N GLN A 401 -6.96 34.08 -6.17
CA GLN A 401 -6.57 33.95 -7.58
C GLN A 401 -7.72 34.21 -8.57
N SER A 402 -8.98 33.97 -8.18
CA SER A 402 -10.14 34.35 -9.00
C SER A 402 -10.47 35.84 -8.99
N LEU A 403 -10.13 36.56 -7.91
CA LEU A 403 -10.28 38.03 -7.84
C LEU A 403 -9.20 38.70 -8.69
N GLU A 404 -7.98 38.17 -8.65
CA GLU A 404 -6.81 38.61 -9.43
C GLU A 404 -7.03 38.47 -10.96
N GLN A 405 -7.74 37.43 -11.41
CA GLN A 405 -8.06 37.27 -12.84
C GLN A 405 -9.09 38.26 -13.40
N GLN A 406 -9.87 38.95 -12.55
CA GLN A 406 -10.77 40.02 -13.04
C GLN A 406 -10.04 41.35 -13.30
N SER A 407 -8.83 41.54 -12.78
CA SER A 407 -8.05 42.79 -12.93
C SER A 407 -7.00 42.77 -14.04
N LEU A 408 -6.83 41.67 -14.78
CA LEU A 408 -5.65 41.43 -15.63
C LEU A 408 -5.96 41.05 -17.09
N VAL A 409 -7.14 41.42 -17.60
CA VAL A 409 -7.58 41.12 -18.99
C VAL A 409 -7.12 42.19 -20.01
N VAL A 410 -5.92 42.75 -19.83
CA VAL A 410 -5.27 43.63 -20.83
C VAL A 410 -3.74 43.44 -20.81
N THR A 411 -3.19 42.61 -21.71
CA THR A 411 -2.00 42.91 -22.55
C THR A 411 -1.53 41.70 -23.40
N VAL A 412 -1.66 41.85 -24.72
CA VAL A 412 -0.74 41.45 -25.81
C VAL A 412 0.01 40.11 -25.73
N GLU A 413 -0.26 39.21 -26.69
CA GLU A 413 0.59 38.06 -27.02
C GLU A 413 1.91 38.46 -27.72
N ARG A 414 2.99 37.70 -27.48
CA ARG A 414 4.15 37.62 -28.39
C ARG A 414 4.75 36.21 -28.41
N PRO A 415 5.13 35.62 -29.56
CA PRO A 415 5.44 34.17 -29.63
C PRO A 415 6.83 33.79 -29.12
N ASP A 416 7.77 34.73 -29.15
CA ASP A 416 9.22 34.44 -29.22
C ASP A 416 9.82 33.82 -27.94
N ILE A 417 9.11 33.98 -26.81
CA ILE A 417 9.55 33.54 -25.48
C ILE A 417 9.46 32.00 -25.32
N LEU A 418 8.66 31.33 -26.16
CA LEU A 418 8.43 29.88 -26.06
C LEU A 418 9.68 29.04 -26.37
N GLU A 419 10.49 29.43 -27.36
CA GLU A 419 11.65 28.62 -27.77
C GLU A 419 12.87 28.81 -26.84
N GLN A 420 13.01 29.98 -26.21
CA GLN A 420 14.09 30.21 -25.24
C GLN A 420 13.85 29.46 -23.93
N ASN A 421 12.57 29.28 -23.53
CA ASN A 421 12.18 28.48 -22.37
C ASN A 421 12.40 26.98 -22.56
N SER A 422 12.17 26.42 -23.76
CA SER A 422 12.44 24.99 -23.99
C SER A 422 13.94 24.67 -23.88
N ARG A 423 14.80 25.47 -24.51
CA ARG A 423 16.27 25.31 -24.49
C ARG A 423 16.91 25.56 -23.11
N SER A 424 16.25 26.35 -22.23
CA SER A 424 16.71 26.56 -20.84
C SER A 424 16.24 25.43 -19.91
N LEU A 425 15.00 24.93 -20.07
CA LEU A 425 14.52 23.74 -19.39
C LEU A 425 15.37 22.50 -19.71
N GLN A 426 15.71 22.27 -20.99
CA GLN A 426 16.55 21.15 -21.44
C GLN A 426 17.91 21.11 -20.71
N ARG A 427 18.55 22.26 -20.50
CA ARG A 427 19.79 22.39 -19.71
C ARG A 427 19.58 22.20 -18.21
N ARG A 428 18.43 22.62 -17.66
CA ARG A 428 18.11 22.41 -16.24
C ARG A 428 17.87 20.94 -15.88
N TRP A 429 17.34 20.13 -16.79
CA TRP A 429 17.19 18.67 -16.59
C TRP A 429 18.51 17.91 -16.64
N SER A 430 19.46 18.34 -17.48
CA SER A 430 20.75 17.65 -17.67
C SER A 430 21.77 17.93 -16.56
N PHE A 431 21.71 19.11 -15.91
CA PHE A 431 22.56 19.41 -14.76
C PHE A 431 22.06 18.78 -13.43
N GLU A 432 20.80 18.32 -13.36
CA GLU A 432 20.19 17.79 -12.13
C GLU A 432 20.60 16.34 -11.78
N GLN A 433 21.71 15.84 -12.36
CA GLN A 433 22.25 14.51 -12.12
C GLN A 433 23.52 14.51 -11.23
N SER A 434 24.04 15.68 -10.86
CA SER A 434 25.20 15.84 -9.97
C SER A 434 24.91 16.84 -8.84
N GLY A 435 24.82 16.35 -7.59
CA GLY A 435 24.62 17.20 -6.41
C GLY A 435 24.19 16.43 -5.14
N ASP A 436 25.06 16.49 -4.12
CA ASP A 436 24.76 16.43 -2.67
C ASP A 436 23.76 15.35 -2.19
N GLN A 437 24.15 14.08 -2.02
CA GLN A 437 24.98 13.57 -0.91
C GLN A 437 24.46 13.84 0.52
N THR A 438 23.21 13.47 0.83
CA THR A 438 22.85 13.02 2.19
C THR A 438 22.76 11.49 2.24
N TRP A 439 23.24 10.86 3.32
CA TRP A 439 23.13 9.40 3.51
C TRP A 439 21.67 8.94 3.50
N GLN A 440 20.77 9.68 4.17
CA GLN A 440 19.33 9.42 4.16
C GLN A 440 18.74 9.51 2.74
N GLY A 441 19.11 10.53 1.96
CA GLY A 441 18.68 10.66 0.56
C GLY A 441 19.15 9.51 -0.32
N ARG A 442 20.38 9.03 -0.12
CA ARG A 442 20.91 7.82 -0.79
C ARG A 442 20.16 6.56 -0.40
N ILE A 443 19.93 6.32 0.88
CA ILE A 443 19.16 5.17 1.38
C ILE A 443 17.73 5.19 0.80
N ILE A 444 17.05 6.33 0.83
CA ILE A 444 15.71 6.48 0.24
C ILE A 444 15.72 6.24 -1.27
N PHE A 445 16.73 6.71 -2.01
CA PHE A 445 16.87 6.44 -3.44
C PHE A 445 17.10 4.95 -3.74
N VAL A 446 17.95 4.27 -2.97
CA VAL A 446 18.21 2.82 -3.07
C VAL A 446 16.94 2.03 -2.75
N ILE A 447 16.25 2.32 -1.64
CA ILE A 447 14.98 1.67 -1.27
C ILE A 447 13.92 1.90 -2.36
N LEU A 448 13.76 3.14 -2.87
CA LEU A 448 12.83 3.43 -3.96
C LEU A 448 13.22 2.78 -5.30
N SER A 449 14.49 2.43 -5.51
CA SER A 449 14.95 1.67 -6.69
C SER A 449 14.69 0.17 -6.51
N LEU A 450 14.98 -0.40 -5.34
CA LEU A 450 14.66 -1.78 -4.98
C LEU A 450 13.14 -2.02 -5.04
N LEU A 451 12.33 -1.10 -4.53
CA LEU A 451 10.86 -1.17 -4.61
C LEU A 451 10.35 -1.13 -6.06
N ARG A 452 11.02 -0.43 -7.00
CA ARG A 452 10.69 -0.50 -8.44
C ARG A 452 11.10 -1.83 -9.07
N VAL A 453 12.22 -2.43 -8.65
CA VAL A 453 12.63 -3.76 -9.10
C VAL A 453 11.64 -4.82 -8.59
N LEU A 454 11.21 -4.70 -7.34
CA LEU A 454 10.19 -5.56 -6.72
C LEU A 454 8.82 -5.36 -7.40
N GLU A 455 8.36 -4.13 -7.64
CA GLU A 455 7.14 -3.83 -8.41
C GLU A 455 7.22 -4.35 -9.85
N ARG A 456 8.42 -4.49 -10.44
CA ARG A 456 8.62 -5.04 -11.79
C ARG A 456 8.66 -6.57 -11.83
N GLN A 457 9.11 -7.22 -10.76
CA GLN A 457 9.25 -8.68 -10.61
C GLN A 457 8.19 -9.31 -9.69
N SER A 458 7.15 -8.55 -9.31
CA SER A 458 6.19 -8.98 -8.28
C SER A 458 5.42 -10.26 -8.63
N TYR A 459 5.33 -10.60 -9.93
CA TYR A 459 4.78 -11.90 -10.37
C TYR A 459 5.53 -13.11 -9.80
N LEU A 460 6.88 -13.10 -9.77
CA LEU A 460 7.68 -14.17 -9.16
C LEU A 460 7.41 -14.24 -7.66
N LEU A 461 7.37 -13.08 -7.01
CA LEU A 461 7.10 -12.95 -5.59
C LEU A 461 5.70 -13.45 -5.22
N SER A 462 4.70 -13.25 -6.10
CA SER A 462 3.34 -13.80 -5.94
C SER A 462 3.28 -15.31 -6.12
N LEU A 463 3.99 -15.89 -7.09
CA LEU A 463 4.04 -17.35 -7.26
C LEU A 463 4.71 -18.02 -6.04
N ILE A 464 5.78 -17.41 -5.51
CA ILE A 464 6.42 -17.84 -4.27
C ILE A 464 5.49 -17.63 -3.05
N ALA A 465 4.74 -16.53 -2.97
CA ALA A 465 3.82 -16.26 -1.87
C ALA A 465 2.59 -17.19 -1.85
N MET A 466 2.04 -17.57 -3.01
CA MET A 466 0.97 -18.60 -3.10
C MET A 466 1.44 -19.94 -2.56
N LEU A 467 2.60 -20.39 -3.02
CA LEU A 467 3.28 -21.61 -2.58
C LEU A 467 3.61 -21.57 -1.08
N ALA A 468 4.15 -20.45 -0.60
CA ALA A 468 4.50 -20.29 0.81
C ALA A 468 3.25 -20.31 1.69
N TRP A 469 2.18 -19.58 1.34
CA TRP A 469 0.91 -19.59 2.08
C TRP A 469 0.36 -21.01 2.20
N SER A 470 0.32 -21.79 1.11
CA SER A 470 -0.21 -23.16 1.16
C SER A 470 0.62 -24.09 2.04
N ILE A 471 1.94 -23.93 2.08
CA ILE A 471 2.81 -24.74 2.96
C ILE A 471 2.73 -24.28 4.43
N THR A 472 2.67 -22.97 4.70
CA THR A 472 2.60 -22.46 6.10
C THR A 472 1.24 -22.63 6.75
N TYR A 473 0.18 -22.72 5.94
CA TYR A 473 -1.20 -22.92 6.39
C TYR A 473 -1.83 -24.02 5.55
N HIS A 474 -1.41 -25.27 5.78
CA HIS A 474 -1.97 -26.43 5.11
C HIS A 474 -3.49 -26.50 5.38
N SER A 475 -4.27 -26.42 4.31
CA SER A 475 -5.71 -26.65 4.31
C SER A 475 -6.25 -26.90 2.90
N LEU A 476 -7.50 -27.39 2.81
CA LEU A 476 -8.16 -27.60 1.53
C LEU A 476 -8.37 -26.29 0.75
N LEU A 477 -8.57 -25.18 1.45
CA LEU A 477 -8.68 -23.85 0.82
C LEU A 477 -7.34 -23.38 0.24
N THR A 478 -6.23 -23.58 0.94
CA THR A 478 -4.91 -23.12 0.45
C THR A 478 -4.30 -24.05 -0.62
N LEU A 479 -4.83 -25.27 -0.80
CA LEU A 479 -4.55 -26.12 -1.97
C LEU A 479 -4.82 -25.38 -3.30
N ILE A 480 -5.83 -24.50 -3.35
CA ILE A 480 -6.15 -23.71 -4.54
C ILE A 480 -5.00 -22.76 -4.91
N PHE A 481 -4.29 -22.20 -3.92
CA PHE A 481 -3.06 -21.43 -4.16
C PHE A 481 -1.90 -22.30 -4.66
N LEU A 482 -1.73 -23.52 -4.12
CA LEU A 482 -0.71 -24.45 -4.63
C LEU A 482 -0.96 -24.81 -6.10
N LEU A 483 -2.21 -25.14 -6.44
CA LEU A 483 -2.61 -25.48 -7.81
C LEU A 483 -2.46 -24.29 -8.77
N TRP A 484 -2.86 -23.08 -8.38
CA TRP A 484 -2.62 -21.87 -9.18
C TRP A 484 -1.13 -21.56 -9.35
N ALA A 485 -0.31 -21.71 -8.32
CA ALA A 485 1.13 -21.49 -8.43
C ALA A 485 1.76 -22.47 -9.43
N CYS A 486 1.48 -23.77 -9.29
CA CYS A 486 1.96 -24.81 -10.20
C CYS A 486 1.50 -24.56 -11.65
N LEU A 487 0.20 -24.30 -11.87
CA LEU A 487 -0.34 -24.05 -13.21
C LEU A 487 0.28 -22.81 -13.87
N LEU A 488 0.40 -21.70 -13.13
CA LEU A 488 0.99 -20.46 -13.63
C LEU A 488 2.48 -20.58 -13.94
N TRP A 489 3.20 -21.50 -13.30
CA TRP A 489 4.60 -21.81 -13.58
C TRP A 489 4.81 -22.58 -14.90
N VAL A 490 3.90 -23.51 -15.26
CA VAL A 490 3.98 -24.28 -16.52
C VAL A 490 3.58 -23.44 -17.73
N LEU A 491 2.66 -22.49 -17.55
CA LEU A 491 2.10 -21.73 -18.68
C LEU A 491 3.18 -20.91 -19.43
N PRO A 492 3.24 -21.01 -20.78
CA PRO A 492 4.18 -20.23 -21.57
C PRO A 492 3.90 -18.73 -21.41
N ASN A 493 4.96 -17.96 -21.18
CA ASN A 493 4.90 -16.57 -20.71
C ASN A 493 4.17 -16.41 -19.36
N SER A 494 4.54 -17.23 -18.36
CA SER A 494 4.04 -17.21 -16.97
C SER A 494 3.78 -15.80 -16.40
N ARG A 495 4.69 -14.84 -16.63
CA ARG A 495 4.51 -13.41 -16.28
C ARG A 495 3.19 -12.82 -16.78
N LYS A 496 2.84 -13.04 -18.06
CA LYS A 496 1.63 -12.50 -18.71
C LYS A 496 0.37 -13.12 -18.10
N TRP A 497 0.41 -14.42 -17.81
CA TRP A 497 -0.70 -15.14 -17.19
C TRP A 497 -0.87 -14.78 -15.71
N CYS A 498 0.20 -14.73 -14.92
CA CYS A 498 0.17 -14.31 -13.53
C CYS A 498 -0.41 -12.88 -13.38
N LEU A 499 0.05 -11.94 -14.22
CA LEU A 499 -0.53 -10.58 -14.24
C LEU A 499 -2.01 -10.58 -14.66
N ARG A 500 -2.41 -11.38 -15.65
CA ARG A 500 -3.84 -11.52 -16.05
C ARG A 500 -4.70 -12.14 -14.94
N MET A 501 -4.17 -13.08 -14.16
CA MET A 501 -4.87 -13.77 -13.08
C MET A 501 -4.88 -12.99 -11.75
N SER A 502 -4.06 -11.94 -11.64
CA SER A 502 -3.90 -11.12 -10.43
C SER A 502 -5.17 -10.62 -9.73
N PRO A 503 -6.25 -10.15 -10.41
CA PRO A 503 -7.49 -9.82 -9.70
C PRO A 503 -8.10 -11.02 -8.98
N PHE A 504 -8.13 -12.20 -9.60
CA PHE A 504 -8.82 -13.38 -9.04
C PHE A 504 -8.14 -13.89 -7.77
N PHE A 505 -6.81 -14.06 -7.79
CA PHE A 505 -6.10 -14.53 -6.60
C PHE A 505 -6.03 -13.47 -5.49
N THR A 506 -6.07 -12.17 -5.83
CA THR A 506 -6.18 -11.09 -4.83
C THR A 506 -7.56 -11.06 -4.18
N ILE A 507 -8.65 -11.27 -4.93
CA ILE A 507 -10.00 -11.38 -4.37
C ILE A 507 -10.11 -12.64 -3.50
N TYR A 508 -9.64 -13.79 -4.00
CA TYR A 508 -9.69 -15.06 -3.28
C TYR A 508 -8.91 -15.00 -1.95
N GLY A 509 -7.68 -14.49 -1.96
CA GLY A 509 -6.91 -14.30 -0.74
C GLY A 509 -7.54 -13.28 0.23
N GLY A 510 -8.25 -12.27 -0.29
CA GLY A 510 -9.05 -11.37 0.53
C GLY A 510 -10.19 -12.09 1.27
N ILE A 511 -10.88 -13.01 0.59
CA ILE A 511 -11.91 -13.88 1.20
C ILE A 511 -11.30 -14.79 2.26
N LEU A 512 -10.12 -15.39 2.00
CA LEU A 512 -9.41 -16.20 3.00
C LEU A 512 -8.92 -15.38 4.20
N LEU A 513 -8.56 -14.10 4.02
CA LEU A 513 -8.23 -13.21 5.12
C LEU A 513 -9.49 -12.89 5.97
N ILE A 514 -10.65 -12.66 5.33
CA ILE A 514 -11.93 -12.45 6.03
C ILE A 514 -12.31 -13.72 6.82
N LEU A 515 -12.18 -14.91 6.23
CA LEU A 515 -12.45 -16.16 6.93
C LEU A 515 -11.54 -16.32 8.15
N GLN A 516 -10.23 -16.10 8.01
CA GLN A 516 -9.28 -16.15 9.13
C GLN A 516 -9.61 -15.12 10.22
N TYR A 517 -10.16 -13.96 9.86
CA TYR A 517 -10.55 -12.94 10.83
C TYR A 517 -11.77 -13.38 11.66
N ILE A 518 -12.78 -13.96 11.01
CA ILE A 518 -13.97 -14.51 11.67
C ILE A 518 -13.61 -15.71 12.57
N THR A 519 -12.75 -16.62 12.09
CA THR A 519 -12.26 -17.75 12.90
C THR A 519 -11.22 -17.33 13.95
N GLY A 520 -10.83 -16.06 13.99
CA GLY A 520 -9.96 -15.49 15.01
C GLY A 520 -10.70 -14.98 16.24
N PHE A 521 -12.04 -14.82 16.18
CA PHE A 521 -12.85 -14.42 17.33
C PHE A 521 -12.67 -15.40 18.50
N THR A 522 -12.69 -14.90 19.74
CA THR A 522 -12.51 -15.70 20.98
C THR A 522 -13.78 -16.48 21.35
N ILE A 523 -14.32 -17.22 20.39
CA ILE A 523 -15.44 -18.14 20.54
C ILE A 523 -14.88 -19.49 20.96
N SER A 524 -15.14 -19.92 22.19
CA SER A 524 -14.94 -21.31 22.58
C SER A 524 -15.90 -22.20 21.78
N PHE A 525 -15.36 -23.03 20.90
CA PHE A 525 -16.17 -23.83 19.96
C PHE A 525 -17.13 -24.81 20.66
N ASP A 526 -16.85 -25.15 21.94
CA ASP A 526 -17.76 -25.90 22.82
C ASP A 526 -19.18 -25.30 22.91
N GLN A 527 -19.32 -23.98 22.71
CA GLN A 527 -20.62 -23.30 22.68
C GLN A 527 -21.38 -23.50 21.35
N PHE A 528 -20.67 -23.74 20.25
CA PHE A 528 -21.25 -24.00 18.93
C PHE A 528 -21.15 -25.49 18.58
N LYS A 529 -22.14 -26.27 19.04
CA LYS A 529 -22.36 -27.68 18.65
C LYS A 529 -22.80 -27.82 17.18
N PHE A 530 -21.97 -27.38 16.24
CA PHE A 530 -22.00 -27.91 14.89
C PHE A 530 -21.57 -29.38 14.97
N GLY A 531 -22.39 -30.30 14.43
CA GLY A 531 -22.19 -31.75 14.54
C GLY A 531 -21.05 -32.32 13.65
N TYR A 532 -19.93 -31.62 13.57
CA TYR A 532 -18.74 -31.99 12.79
C TYR A 532 -17.53 -32.01 13.71
N ASP A 533 -16.61 -32.96 13.49
CA ASP A 533 -15.40 -33.04 14.32
C ASP A 533 -14.47 -31.82 14.11
N ARG A 534 -13.81 -31.41 15.18
CA ARG A 534 -12.87 -30.28 15.22
C ARG A 534 -11.77 -30.44 14.17
N ARG A 535 -11.23 -31.65 14.01
CA ARG A 535 -10.17 -31.97 13.05
C ARG A 535 -10.59 -31.73 11.61
N THR A 536 -11.85 -32.02 11.26
CA THR A 536 -12.39 -31.80 9.92
C THR A 536 -12.45 -30.31 9.59
N MET A 537 -12.85 -29.46 10.55
CA MET A 537 -12.88 -28.00 10.38
C MET A 537 -11.47 -27.42 10.25
N GLU A 538 -10.52 -27.87 11.06
CA GLU A 538 -9.11 -27.48 10.98
C GLU A 538 -8.50 -27.83 9.60
N GLN A 539 -8.80 -29.01 9.04
CA GLN A 539 -8.37 -29.45 7.71
C GLN A 539 -9.01 -28.66 6.55
N ILE A 540 -10.27 -28.24 6.68
CA ILE A 540 -10.91 -27.32 5.73
C ILE A 540 -10.19 -25.96 5.72
N GLY A 541 -9.63 -25.56 6.87
CA GLY A 541 -8.82 -24.34 7.05
C GLY A 541 -9.34 -23.39 8.13
N ILE A 542 -10.32 -23.83 8.93
CA ILE A 542 -10.84 -23.14 10.10
C ILE A 542 -9.93 -23.55 11.29
N GLN A 543 -8.72 -22.98 11.32
CA GLN A 543 -7.73 -23.27 12.36
C GLN A 543 -7.99 -22.42 13.61
N THR A 544 -8.54 -23.06 14.64
CA THR A 544 -8.83 -22.48 15.96
C THR A 544 -7.69 -22.77 16.93
N ASN A 545 -6.56 -22.06 16.76
CA ASN A 545 -5.37 -22.29 17.58
C ASN A 545 -5.51 -21.63 18.96
N ASP A 546 -6.10 -22.35 19.92
CA ASP A 546 -6.27 -21.91 21.32
C ASP A 546 -4.94 -21.46 21.98
N TYR A 547 -3.80 -21.93 21.48
CA TYR A 547 -2.46 -21.67 22.01
C TYR A 547 -1.70 -20.51 21.36
N TYR A 548 -2.16 -19.96 20.22
CA TYR A 548 -1.47 -18.89 19.50
C TYR A 548 -2.44 -17.75 19.15
N PRO A 549 -2.15 -16.49 19.55
CA PRO A 549 -3.07 -15.38 19.30
C PRO A 549 -3.26 -15.15 17.80
N ALA A 550 -4.52 -15.04 17.38
CA ALA A 550 -4.95 -14.91 15.98
C ALA A 550 -4.28 -13.74 15.22
N PHE A 551 -3.75 -12.75 15.94
CA PHE A 551 -2.83 -11.72 15.46
C PHE A 551 -1.72 -12.28 14.53
N VAL A 552 -1.05 -13.36 14.91
CA VAL A 552 0.10 -13.90 14.16
C VAL A 552 -0.30 -14.45 12.78
N PRO A 553 -1.26 -15.39 12.65
CA PRO A 553 -1.69 -15.87 11.34
C PRO A 553 -2.36 -14.77 10.50
N LEU A 554 -3.08 -13.82 11.10
CA LEU A 554 -3.62 -12.66 10.38
C LEU A 554 -2.50 -11.78 9.79
N LEU A 555 -1.46 -11.47 10.56
CA LEU A 555 -0.32 -10.67 10.13
C LEU A 555 0.43 -11.34 8.97
N VAL A 556 0.77 -12.62 9.09
CA VAL A 556 1.51 -13.37 8.05
C VAL A 556 0.68 -13.47 6.75
N LYS A 557 -0.61 -13.84 6.85
CA LYS A 557 -1.51 -13.90 5.68
C LYS A 557 -1.70 -12.50 5.05
N SER A 558 -1.72 -11.44 5.85
CA SER A 558 -1.76 -10.04 5.40
C SER A 558 -0.49 -9.61 4.63
N LEU A 559 0.70 -10.11 5.02
CA LEU A 559 1.94 -9.88 4.27
C LEU A 559 1.91 -10.57 2.89
N TYR A 560 1.41 -11.79 2.78
CA TYR A 560 1.18 -12.44 1.49
C TYR A 560 0.14 -11.69 0.64
N MET A 561 -0.95 -11.19 1.27
CA MET A 561 -1.93 -10.34 0.58
C MET A 561 -1.34 -9.05 0.02
N MET A 562 -0.39 -8.42 0.72
CA MET A 562 0.31 -7.22 0.22
C MET A 562 1.09 -7.51 -1.08
N ILE A 563 1.66 -8.72 -1.22
CA ILE A 563 2.34 -9.19 -2.43
C ILE A 563 1.35 -9.38 -3.59
N PHE A 564 0.16 -9.93 -3.33
CA PHE A 564 -0.87 -10.07 -4.38
C PHE A 564 -1.40 -8.70 -4.84
N CYS A 565 -1.67 -7.79 -3.89
CA CYS A 565 -2.02 -6.40 -4.16
C CYS A 565 -0.95 -5.67 -4.98
N LEU A 566 0.35 -5.92 -4.74
CA LEU A 566 1.46 -5.39 -5.55
C LEU A 566 1.38 -5.88 -7.02
N THR A 567 1.15 -7.17 -7.26
CA THR A 567 1.08 -7.73 -8.62
C THR A 567 -0.17 -7.31 -9.37
N PHE A 568 -1.32 -7.22 -8.68
CA PHE A 568 -2.52 -6.63 -9.27
C PHE A 568 -2.32 -5.16 -9.62
N ARG A 569 -1.55 -4.43 -8.81
CA ARG A 569 -1.14 -3.05 -9.10
C ARG A 569 -0.19 -2.94 -10.30
N GLN A 570 0.78 -3.85 -10.41
CA GLN A 570 1.64 -3.95 -11.60
C GLN A 570 0.81 -4.13 -12.87
N TYR A 571 -0.16 -5.04 -12.87
CA TYR A 571 -1.06 -5.29 -14.00
C TYR A 571 -1.90 -4.07 -14.39
N ILE A 572 -2.49 -3.37 -13.43
CA ILE A 572 -3.26 -2.14 -13.69
C ILE A 572 -2.36 -1.00 -14.18
N ASN A 573 -1.15 -0.87 -13.64
CA ASN A 573 -0.17 0.13 -14.09
C ASN A 573 0.28 -0.15 -15.54
N GLU A 574 0.63 -1.40 -15.87
CA GLU A 574 1.05 -1.79 -17.23
C GLU A 574 -0.08 -1.61 -18.26
N ARG A 575 -1.34 -1.97 -17.92
CA ARG A 575 -2.51 -1.67 -18.78
C ARG A 575 -2.69 -0.17 -19.02
N ARG A 576 -2.53 0.68 -18.00
CA ARG A 576 -2.65 2.14 -18.18
C ARG A 576 -1.53 2.73 -19.01
N SER A 577 -0.30 2.23 -18.89
CA SER A 577 0.83 2.68 -19.71
C SER A 577 0.70 2.31 -21.20
N LEU A 578 -0.07 1.27 -21.55
CA LEU A 578 -0.38 0.93 -22.94
C LEU A 578 -1.46 1.83 -23.56
N ASN A 579 -2.36 2.39 -22.74
CA ASN A 579 -3.46 3.25 -23.19
C ASN A 579 -3.07 4.74 -23.32
N ILE A 580 -1.83 5.12 -22.98
CA ILE A 580 -1.32 6.48 -23.15
C ILE A 580 -0.46 6.50 -24.42
N PRO A 581 -0.80 7.30 -25.45
CA PRO A 581 0.05 7.45 -26.63
C PRO A 581 1.42 7.99 -26.20
N SER A 582 2.49 7.37 -26.69
CA SER A 582 3.83 7.48 -26.10
C SER A 582 4.55 8.77 -26.49
N THR A 583 4.15 9.90 -25.92
CA THR A 583 4.97 11.13 -25.90
C THR A 583 6.21 10.89 -25.03
N GLU A 584 7.37 10.84 -25.68
CA GLU A 584 8.72 10.71 -25.12
C GLU A 584 9.00 9.51 -24.18
N GLY A 585 9.74 8.54 -24.72
CA GLY A 585 10.13 7.33 -24.03
C GLY A 585 11.22 7.52 -22.97
N HIS A 586 10.93 8.21 -21.87
CA HIS A 586 11.78 8.25 -20.66
C HIS A 586 11.73 6.91 -19.88
N ARG A 587 12.08 5.82 -20.56
CA ARG A 587 12.52 4.57 -19.91
C ARG A 587 13.76 4.91 -19.10
N VAL A 588 13.61 4.96 -17.78
CA VAL A 588 14.75 5.05 -16.86
C VAL A 588 15.54 3.74 -16.96
N SER A 589 16.45 3.68 -17.93
CA SER A 589 17.54 2.72 -17.92
C SER A 589 18.38 3.03 -16.68
N ILE A 590 18.57 2.02 -15.82
CA ILE A 590 19.65 2.08 -14.84
C ILE A 590 20.93 2.11 -15.68
N SER A 591 21.65 3.24 -15.66
CA SER A 591 22.76 3.50 -16.59
C SER A 591 23.67 2.29 -16.67
N ALA A 592 23.81 1.74 -17.89
CA ALA A 592 24.50 0.47 -18.12
C ALA A 592 26.00 0.53 -17.71
N ASN A 593 26.56 1.73 -17.60
CA ASN A 593 27.94 1.98 -17.19
C ASN A 593 28.12 2.12 -15.66
N SER A 594 27.02 2.21 -14.90
CA SER A 594 27.08 2.17 -13.43
C SER A 594 27.67 0.84 -12.93
N TYR A 595 28.35 0.88 -11.76
CA TYR A 595 28.92 -0.32 -11.15
C TYR A 595 27.87 -1.42 -10.91
N ALA A 596 26.69 -1.06 -10.43
CA ALA A 596 25.56 -1.99 -10.26
C ALA A 596 25.10 -2.60 -11.60
N GLY A 597 25.07 -1.81 -12.68
CA GLY A 597 24.76 -2.30 -14.02
C GLY A 597 25.81 -3.28 -14.57
N ARG A 598 27.10 -3.03 -14.30
CA ARG A 598 28.21 -3.95 -14.66
C ARG A 598 28.16 -5.24 -13.84
N LEU A 599 28.04 -5.13 -12.51
CA LEU A 599 27.94 -6.27 -11.58
C LEU A 599 26.73 -7.15 -11.95
N GLY A 600 25.57 -6.56 -12.25
CA GLY A 600 24.38 -7.30 -12.67
C GLY A 600 24.57 -8.08 -13.97
N ARG A 601 25.28 -7.54 -14.97
CA ARG A 601 25.61 -8.28 -16.20
C ARG A 601 26.58 -9.43 -15.95
N TRP A 602 27.63 -9.19 -15.15
CA TRP A 602 28.58 -10.23 -14.75
C TRP A 602 27.88 -11.37 -13.99
N PHE A 603 27.02 -11.03 -13.01
CA PHE A 603 26.28 -12.00 -12.21
C PHE A 603 25.31 -12.84 -13.06
N ILE A 604 24.56 -12.21 -13.98
CA ILE A 604 23.69 -12.95 -14.92
C ILE A 604 24.51 -13.88 -15.81
N SER A 605 25.65 -13.42 -16.36
CA SER A 605 26.54 -14.26 -17.18
C SER A 605 27.11 -15.45 -16.39
N PHE A 606 27.53 -15.22 -15.15
CA PHE A 606 28.00 -16.26 -14.24
C PHE A 606 26.91 -17.29 -13.93
N LEU A 607 25.70 -16.84 -13.57
CA LEU A 607 24.57 -17.74 -13.33
C LEU A 607 24.24 -18.54 -14.59
N THR A 608 24.08 -17.90 -15.76
CA THR A 608 23.82 -18.59 -17.03
C THR A 608 24.83 -19.70 -17.27
N LYS A 609 26.14 -19.46 -17.06
CA LYS A 609 27.19 -20.46 -17.30
C LYS A 609 27.09 -21.69 -16.38
N TYR A 610 26.75 -21.51 -15.10
CA TYR A 610 26.87 -22.56 -14.08
C TYR A 610 25.54 -23.12 -13.53
N TRP A 611 24.38 -22.50 -13.82
CA TRP A 611 23.10 -22.92 -13.23
C TRP A 611 22.67 -24.35 -13.62
N ILE A 612 23.11 -24.87 -14.77
CA ILE A 612 22.87 -26.27 -15.15
C ILE A 612 23.43 -27.27 -14.13
N PHE A 613 24.58 -26.98 -13.52
CA PHE A 613 25.17 -27.82 -12.46
C PHE A 613 24.37 -27.71 -11.16
N VAL A 614 23.82 -26.53 -10.85
CA VAL A 614 22.92 -26.33 -9.71
C VAL A 614 21.62 -27.12 -9.91
N SER A 615 21.03 -27.06 -11.11
CA SER A 615 19.83 -27.85 -11.46
C SER A 615 20.10 -29.35 -11.35
N CYS A 616 21.22 -29.83 -11.91
CA CYS A 616 21.62 -31.23 -11.88
C CYS A 616 21.90 -31.74 -10.45
N GLY A 617 22.66 -30.97 -9.65
CA GLY A 617 22.92 -31.26 -8.25
C GLY A 617 21.65 -31.26 -7.39
N MET A 618 20.66 -30.42 -7.72
CA MET A 618 19.35 -30.45 -7.06
C MET A 618 18.52 -31.70 -7.41
N ILE A 619 18.63 -32.28 -8.61
CA ILE A 619 18.01 -33.60 -8.92
C ILE A 619 18.65 -34.69 -8.05
N LEU A 620 19.99 -34.70 -7.97
CA LEU A 620 20.72 -35.66 -7.14
C LEU A 620 20.36 -35.52 -5.65
N LEU A 621 20.29 -34.30 -5.13
CA LEU A 621 19.95 -34.02 -3.73
C LEU A 621 18.52 -34.47 -3.37
N VAL A 622 17.53 -34.26 -4.24
CA VAL A 622 16.16 -34.77 -4.03
C VAL A 622 16.10 -36.30 -4.11
N SER A 623 16.95 -36.91 -4.93
CA SER A 623 17.04 -38.38 -5.06
C SER A 623 17.64 -39.07 -3.83
N ILE A 624 18.56 -38.41 -3.11
CA ILE A 624 19.33 -39.01 -2.00
C ILE A 624 18.80 -38.62 -0.61
N ARG A 625 18.13 -37.47 -0.44
CA ARG A 625 17.82 -36.92 0.90
C ARG A 625 16.70 -37.67 1.65
N GLY A 626 17.11 -38.67 2.44
CA GLY A 626 16.27 -39.43 3.38
C GLY A 626 15.87 -40.81 2.86
N ASN A 627 14.87 -41.44 3.49
CA ASN A 627 14.44 -42.81 3.18
C ASN A 627 14.21 -43.08 1.68
N VAL A 628 14.55 -44.29 1.22
CA VAL A 628 14.33 -44.70 -0.16
C VAL A 628 12.83 -44.92 -0.39
N VAL A 629 12.26 -44.18 -1.34
CA VAL A 629 10.83 -44.24 -1.72
C VAL A 629 10.70 -44.10 -3.23
N ILE A 630 9.63 -44.63 -3.82
CA ILE A 630 9.50 -44.81 -5.29
C ILE A 630 9.72 -43.50 -6.06
N TYR A 631 9.21 -42.35 -5.59
CA TYR A 631 9.44 -41.09 -6.31
C TYR A 631 10.91 -40.64 -6.35
N ARG A 632 11.73 -41.03 -5.36
CA ARG A 632 13.18 -40.72 -5.33
C ARG A 632 13.97 -41.65 -6.26
N ILE A 633 13.53 -42.91 -6.39
CA ILE A 633 14.06 -43.84 -7.39
C ILE A 633 13.81 -43.27 -8.81
N ILE A 634 12.62 -42.71 -9.07
CA ILE A 634 12.30 -42.08 -10.36
C ILE A 634 13.15 -40.81 -10.60
N TYR A 635 13.39 -39.98 -9.59
CA TYR A 635 14.36 -38.86 -9.72
C TYR A 635 15.79 -39.33 -9.99
N MET A 636 16.24 -40.45 -9.39
CA MET A 636 17.54 -41.04 -9.67
C MET A 636 17.63 -41.55 -11.11
N ILE A 637 16.56 -42.18 -11.62
CA ILE A 637 16.47 -42.60 -13.03
C ILE A 637 16.56 -41.38 -13.97
N PHE A 638 15.86 -40.28 -13.66
CA PHE A 638 16.00 -39.03 -14.43
C PHE A 638 17.42 -38.45 -14.38
N TYR A 639 18.07 -38.44 -13.21
CA TYR A 639 19.46 -37.99 -13.06
C TYR A 639 20.42 -38.84 -13.91
N LEU A 640 20.33 -40.16 -13.82
CA LEU A 640 21.17 -41.08 -14.59
C LEU A 640 20.91 -40.94 -16.09
N PHE A 641 19.65 -40.89 -16.53
CA PHE A 641 19.29 -40.63 -17.93
C PHE A 641 19.90 -39.33 -18.47
N PHE A 642 19.95 -38.28 -17.66
CA PHE A 642 20.51 -36.99 -18.05
C PHE A 642 22.02 -37.03 -18.28
N ILE A 643 22.76 -37.64 -17.34
CA ILE A 643 24.22 -37.79 -17.42
C ILE A 643 24.61 -38.77 -18.53
N LEU A 644 23.93 -39.92 -18.65
CA LEU A 644 24.18 -40.90 -19.70
C LEU A 644 23.86 -40.33 -21.09
N SER A 645 22.74 -39.60 -21.25
CA SER A 645 22.43 -38.93 -22.52
C SER A 645 23.51 -37.91 -22.92
N PHE A 646 24.07 -37.18 -21.95
CA PHE A 646 25.17 -36.23 -22.18
C PHE A 646 26.45 -36.95 -22.64
N GLN A 647 26.80 -38.07 -22.00
CA GLN A 647 27.97 -38.88 -22.33
C GLN A 647 27.84 -39.59 -23.70
N ILE A 648 26.66 -40.14 -24.02
CA ILE A 648 26.42 -40.92 -25.24
C ILE A 648 26.38 -40.02 -26.49
N SER A 649 25.69 -38.89 -26.43
CA SER A 649 25.64 -37.96 -27.57
C SER A 649 25.26 -36.55 -27.14
N PHE A 650 26.25 -35.66 -27.13
CA PHE A 650 26.03 -34.24 -26.86
C PHE A 650 25.05 -33.58 -27.87
N GLY A 651 24.97 -34.08 -29.10
CA GLY A 651 24.00 -33.63 -30.10
C GLY A 651 22.56 -34.01 -29.75
N PHE A 652 22.34 -35.26 -29.32
CA PHE A 652 21.04 -35.74 -28.84
C PHE A 652 20.61 -35.01 -27.57
N TRP A 653 21.49 -34.98 -26.56
CA TRP A 653 21.24 -34.31 -25.27
C TRP A 653 20.88 -32.84 -25.46
N ARG A 654 21.56 -32.12 -26.37
CA ARG A 654 21.22 -30.71 -26.67
C ARG A 654 19.79 -30.56 -27.20
N LYS A 655 19.30 -31.51 -28.01
CA LYS A 655 17.93 -31.51 -28.54
C LYS A 655 16.90 -31.89 -27.48
N THR A 656 17.22 -32.78 -26.54
CA THR A 656 16.28 -33.31 -25.55
C THR A 656 16.30 -32.57 -24.20
N ALA A 657 17.34 -31.82 -23.87
CA ALA A 657 17.50 -31.16 -22.57
C ALA A 657 16.36 -30.20 -22.20
N SER A 658 15.77 -29.47 -23.16
CA SER A 658 14.60 -28.61 -22.92
C SER A 658 13.40 -29.43 -22.46
N THR A 659 13.05 -30.46 -23.24
CA THR A 659 11.96 -31.40 -22.94
C THR A 659 12.17 -32.11 -21.61
N PHE A 660 13.40 -32.56 -21.33
CA PHE A 660 13.75 -33.22 -20.07
C PHE A 660 13.47 -32.36 -18.83
N HIS A 661 13.87 -31.07 -18.83
CA HIS A 661 13.57 -30.18 -17.71
C HIS A 661 12.07 -29.94 -17.58
N LEU A 662 11.32 -29.82 -18.69
CA LEU A 662 9.87 -29.71 -18.65
C LEU A 662 9.20 -30.97 -18.06
N THR A 663 9.65 -32.18 -18.45
CA THR A 663 9.18 -33.45 -17.88
C THR A 663 9.43 -33.52 -16.38
N ILE A 664 10.63 -33.13 -15.92
CA ILE A 664 10.95 -33.05 -14.48
C ILE A 664 10.03 -32.08 -13.74
N ILE A 665 9.76 -30.89 -14.31
CA ILE A 665 8.91 -29.89 -13.66
C ILE A 665 7.47 -30.41 -13.52
N ILE A 666 6.92 -31.04 -14.57
CA ILE A 666 5.58 -31.65 -14.54
C ILE A 666 5.52 -32.79 -13.51
N TYR A 667 6.51 -33.69 -13.53
CA TYR A 667 6.61 -34.78 -12.56
C TYR A 667 6.70 -34.25 -11.11
N SER A 668 7.51 -33.22 -10.88
CA SER A 668 7.66 -32.59 -9.57
C SER A 668 6.39 -31.90 -9.08
N MET A 669 5.54 -31.38 -9.97
CA MET A 669 4.23 -30.85 -9.59
C MET A 669 3.27 -31.95 -9.16
N ILE A 670 3.24 -33.07 -9.88
CA ILE A 670 2.41 -34.24 -9.51
C ILE A 670 2.82 -34.76 -8.14
N ILE A 671 4.13 -34.92 -7.87
CA ILE A 671 4.63 -35.36 -6.56
C ILE A 671 4.34 -34.33 -5.45
N LEU A 672 4.53 -33.03 -5.70
CA LEU A 672 4.24 -31.99 -4.71
C LEU A 672 2.75 -31.92 -4.35
N ILE A 673 1.86 -32.06 -5.35
CA ILE A 673 0.41 -32.09 -5.16
C ILE A 673 -0.02 -33.36 -4.43
N GLY A 674 0.51 -34.53 -4.81
CA GLY A 674 0.22 -35.81 -4.15
C GLY A 674 0.64 -35.84 -2.68
N LEU A 675 1.86 -35.39 -2.36
CA LEU A 675 2.38 -35.28 -0.99
C LEU A 675 1.54 -34.32 -0.13
N TYR A 676 1.02 -33.24 -0.72
CA TYR A 676 0.17 -32.27 -0.04
C TYR A 676 -1.23 -32.83 0.25
N ILE A 677 -1.88 -33.42 -0.75
CA ILE A 677 -3.28 -33.90 -0.67
C ILE A 677 -3.38 -35.13 0.25
N TYR A 678 -2.34 -35.96 0.32
CA TYR A 678 -2.32 -37.13 1.21
C TYR A 678 -2.32 -36.79 2.72
N GLN A 679 -2.01 -35.56 3.11
CA GLN A 679 -2.08 -35.17 4.53
C GLN A 679 -3.52 -34.94 5.03
N PHE A 680 -4.53 -34.91 4.14
CA PHE A 680 -5.93 -34.84 4.57
C PHE A 680 -6.42 -36.22 5.04
N GLU A 681 -7.07 -36.27 6.20
CA GLU A 681 -7.48 -37.49 6.88
C GLU A 681 -8.45 -38.30 6.00
N LEU A 682 -9.45 -37.64 5.40
CA LEU A 682 -10.39 -38.23 4.44
C LEU A 682 -9.71 -38.84 3.19
N VAL A 683 -8.56 -38.30 2.76
CA VAL A 683 -7.79 -38.85 1.62
C VAL A 683 -6.98 -40.06 2.08
N ASN A 684 -6.35 -39.96 3.25
CA ASN A 684 -5.60 -41.06 3.86
C ASN A 684 -6.52 -42.27 4.14
N GLU A 685 -7.71 -42.06 4.69
CA GLU A 685 -8.73 -43.09 4.88
C GLU A 685 -9.16 -43.71 3.54
N PHE A 686 -9.51 -42.90 2.54
CA PHE A 686 -9.95 -43.40 1.24
C PHE A 686 -8.86 -44.20 0.49
N LEU A 687 -7.59 -43.78 0.58
CA LEU A 687 -6.47 -44.53 -0.01
C LEU A 687 -6.13 -45.78 0.81
N SER A 688 -6.07 -45.71 2.13
CA SER A 688 -5.71 -46.86 2.98
C SER A 688 -6.81 -47.91 3.12
N ALA A 689 -8.06 -47.57 2.80
CA ALA A 689 -9.14 -48.53 2.59
C ALA A 689 -9.03 -49.29 1.25
N LYS A 690 -8.26 -48.78 0.27
CA LYS A 690 -8.14 -49.36 -1.08
C LYS A 690 -6.76 -49.93 -1.40
N LEU A 691 -5.73 -49.59 -0.62
CA LEU A 691 -4.33 -49.93 -0.88
C LEU A 691 -3.59 -50.18 0.44
N SER A 692 -2.67 -51.14 0.48
CA SER A 692 -1.96 -51.48 1.72
C SER A 692 -1.09 -50.32 2.22
N LYS A 693 -1.06 -50.12 3.54
CA LYS A 693 -0.29 -49.04 4.18
C LYS A 693 1.21 -49.13 3.89
N GLU A 694 1.74 -50.35 3.73
CA GLU A 694 3.12 -50.60 3.32
C GLU A 694 3.43 -50.11 1.90
N LEU A 695 2.49 -50.24 0.96
CA LEU A 695 2.66 -49.78 -0.41
C LEU A 695 2.50 -48.25 -0.51
N LEU A 696 1.62 -47.65 0.30
CA LEU A 696 1.57 -46.20 0.53
C LEU A 696 2.92 -45.67 1.06
N ALA A 697 3.48 -46.33 2.09
CA ALA A 697 4.75 -45.97 2.67
C ALA A 697 5.94 -46.13 1.69
N SER A 698 5.93 -47.16 0.83
CA SER A 698 6.98 -47.36 -0.19
C SER A 698 6.89 -46.35 -1.34
N ILE A 699 5.69 -45.87 -1.69
CA ILE A 699 5.52 -44.68 -2.55
C ILE A 699 6.11 -43.43 -1.86
N GLY A 700 6.09 -43.38 -0.54
CA GLY A 700 6.49 -42.23 0.28
C GLY A 700 5.31 -41.32 0.65
N LEU A 701 4.10 -41.86 0.61
CA LEU A 701 2.88 -41.24 1.14
C LEU A 701 2.75 -41.62 2.62
N GLU A 702 3.12 -40.67 3.48
CA GLU A 702 3.11 -40.79 4.94
C GLU A 702 2.45 -39.53 5.51
N VAL A 703 1.66 -39.66 6.58
CA VAL A 703 1.07 -38.53 7.31
C VAL A 703 2.07 -38.04 8.34
N VAL A 704 2.32 -36.72 8.39
CA VAL A 704 3.52 -36.15 9.03
C VAL A 704 3.14 -34.94 9.89
N PRO A 705 3.69 -34.79 11.11
CA PRO A 705 3.44 -33.61 11.93
C PRO A 705 3.88 -32.32 11.23
N SER A 706 3.09 -31.26 11.42
CA SER A 706 3.15 -30.00 10.65
C SER A 706 4.55 -29.36 10.53
N GLU A 707 5.36 -29.49 11.58
CA GLU A 707 6.75 -29.00 11.64
C GLU A 707 7.65 -29.67 10.58
N VAL A 708 7.54 -31.00 10.45
CA VAL A 708 8.33 -31.80 9.50
C VAL A 708 7.68 -31.77 8.10
N LEU A 709 6.35 -31.62 8.03
CA LEU A 709 5.61 -31.45 6.78
C LEU A 709 6.12 -30.24 5.98
N ALA A 710 6.38 -29.11 6.64
CA ALA A 710 6.93 -27.92 5.99
C ALA A 710 8.26 -28.22 5.27
N VAL A 711 9.17 -28.99 5.88
CA VAL A 711 10.46 -29.38 5.27
C VAL A 711 10.27 -30.38 4.12
N ARG A 712 9.32 -31.32 4.26
CA ARG A 712 8.98 -32.31 3.22
C ARG A 712 8.34 -31.68 1.99
N LEU A 713 7.57 -30.59 2.12
CA LEU A 713 6.99 -29.85 0.99
C LEU A 713 7.94 -28.80 0.41
N LEU A 714 8.73 -28.12 1.26
CA LEU A 714 9.69 -27.11 0.82
C LEU A 714 10.79 -27.68 -0.09
N THR A 715 11.25 -28.91 0.18
CA THR A 715 12.38 -29.49 -0.57
C THR A 715 12.02 -29.76 -2.05
N PRO A 716 10.89 -30.44 -2.40
CA PRO A 716 10.42 -30.53 -3.78
C PRO A 716 10.05 -29.17 -4.39
N SER A 717 9.53 -28.21 -3.61
CA SER A 717 9.15 -26.91 -4.15
C SER A 717 10.35 -26.03 -4.51
N ALA A 718 11.44 -26.08 -3.73
CA ALA A 718 12.70 -25.42 -4.03
C ALA A 718 13.38 -26.04 -5.27
N PHE A 719 13.37 -27.37 -5.36
CA PHE A 719 13.79 -28.12 -6.55
C PHE A 719 13.03 -27.70 -7.81
N LEU A 720 11.70 -27.62 -7.73
CA LEU A 720 10.83 -27.14 -8.79
C LEU A 720 11.20 -25.72 -9.24
N ILE A 721 11.43 -24.79 -8.30
CA ILE A 721 11.84 -23.41 -8.62
C ILE A 721 13.19 -23.37 -9.35
N VAL A 722 14.19 -24.16 -8.91
CA VAL A 722 15.52 -24.19 -9.55
C VAL A 722 15.45 -24.70 -11.00
N ASN A 723 14.68 -25.76 -11.25
CA ASN A 723 14.53 -26.33 -12.60
C ASN A 723 13.70 -25.41 -13.53
N ILE A 724 12.68 -24.73 -13.00
CA ILE A 724 11.96 -23.68 -13.73
C ILE A 724 12.90 -22.52 -14.10
N MET A 725 13.76 -22.08 -13.16
CA MET A 725 14.75 -21.04 -13.45
C MET A 725 15.74 -21.48 -14.54
N GLN A 726 16.19 -22.73 -14.51
CA GLN A 726 16.99 -23.32 -15.56
C GLN A 726 16.25 -23.27 -16.91
N LEU A 727 15.02 -23.77 -16.99
CA LEU A 727 14.26 -23.87 -18.26
C LEU A 727 13.94 -22.50 -18.89
N TYR A 728 13.44 -21.54 -18.12
CA TYR A 728 12.90 -20.29 -18.69
C TYR A 728 13.90 -19.12 -18.78
N TYR A 729 14.95 -19.08 -17.96
CA TYR A 729 15.93 -17.98 -17.99
C TYR A 729 17.28 -18.40 -18.55
N PHE A 730 17.83 -19.52 -18.07
CA PHE A 730 19.22 -19.85 -18.34
C PHE A 730 19.40 -20.75 -19.56
N HIS A 731 18.49 -21.70 -19.81
CA HIS A 731 18.62 -22.69 -20.89
C HIS A 731 18.84 -22.04 -22.26
N ALA A 732 18.00 -21.08 -22.65
CA ALA A 732 18.10 -20.45 -23.98
C ALA A 732 19.42 -19.67 -24.19
N GLU A 733 19.96 -19.03 -23.15
CA GLU A 733 21.24 -18.29 -23.24
C GLU A 733 22.45 -19.23 -23.09
N TRP A 734 22.38 -20.22 -22.20
CA TRP A 734 23.40 -21.25 -22.00
C TRP A 734 23.58 -22.12 -23.25
N MET A 735 22.50 -22.43 -23.96
CA MET A 735 22.55 -23.15 -25.24
C MET A 735 23.33 -22.37 -26.30
N LYS A 736 23.14 -21.03 -26.39
CA LYS A 736 23.93 -20.17 -27.29
C LYS A 736 25.41 -20.19 -26.97
N LEU A 737 25.78 -20.22 -25.68
CA LEU A 737 27.18 -20.24 -25.23
C LEU A 737 27.95 -21.52 -25.63
N ILE A 738 27.26 -22.59 -26.03
CA ILE A 738 27.88 -23.90 -26.33
C ILE A 738 27.62 -24.34 -27.78
N THR A 739 26.68 -23.73 -28.49
CA THR A 739 26.74 -23.67 -29.95
C THR A 739 27.88 -22.75 -30.39
N MET A 740 29.06 -23.33 -30.63
CA MET A 740 30.18 -22.65 -31.27
C MET A 740 29.72 -21.93 -32.56
N PRO A 741 30.17 -20.69 -32.84
CA PRO A 741 29.97 -20.08 -34.15
C PRO A 741 30.72 -20.89 -35.22
N ARG A 742 30.14 -21.02 -36.42
CA ARG A 742 30.66 -21.85 -37.51
C ARG A 742 31.94 -21.30 -38.19
N GLU A 743 32.49 -20.20 -37.72
CA GLU A 743 33.51 -19.43 -38.44
C GLU A 743 34.95 -19.93 -38.23
N PHE A 744 35.22 -20.74 -37.20
CA PHE A 744 36.51 -21.46 -37.05
C PHE A 744 36.58 -22.73 -37.92
N GLY A 745 36.28 -22.56 -39.22
CA GLY A 745 36.42 -23.59 -40.26
C GLY A 745 37.21 -23.14 -41.49
N LEU A 746 37.69 -21.89 -41.51
CA LEU A 746 38.49 -21.30 -42.59
C LEU A 746 39.59 -20.37 -42.04
N MET A 747 40.53 -20.95 -41.30
CA MET A 747 41.90 -20.44 -41.06
C MET A 747 42.85 -21.63 -40.99
#